data_AF-A0A485N9X7-F1
#
_entry.id   AF-A0A485N9X7-F1
#
_cell.length_a   1.000
_cell.length_b   1.000
_cell.length_c   1.000
_cell.angle_alpha   90.00
_cell.angle_beta   90.00
_cell.angle_gamma   90.00
#
_symmetry.space_group_name_H-M   'P 1'
#
loop_
_entity.id
_entity.type
_entity.pdbx_description
1 polymer ?
#
loop_
_entity_poly.entity_id
_entity_poly.type
_entity_poly.pdbx_seq_one_letter_code
_entity_poly.pdbx_strand_id
1 'polypeptide(L)'
;MDSATKDEMQPSLLPGPEWPEQERAEQLARGAALKWASGIFYRPEQLARLGQYRSREVQRTCSLEARIKSVVQSYLEGVKTGVWQLAQAFEAVQGTREALDQAHGLLQGMAEATETLKPLREQVAQHKQLQVLSQLLPRLRAVPAAVAHTRTLIGAQRLLEAYVCLRELEQLQEETWAPLGGLELPVFEGLGPLAEALGQAVEAAAGVAGRLAREDPALLVAAVRVAEVDARHTTSLELPPRDWRRRCLQALQEGLERTHFGTPLLLEPGALAGWLEALRVALPAELATAEALVAPCCPPHYKVVRLWAHTLHSGLRRCLQQLLEGPKLGAADAFALLHWTLHVYLGPEMMGSLELGPEADVSQLEPLLTPENIEQLEAMFVTQIQVNVAQWLQKALDGEVAEWNREQEPGTDSSGFYHSPLPAIVLQILEENIRVTSLVSESLQRRVHGMALSELGTFLRSFSDALIRFSRDHIRGEAMAPHYVPYLLATLNYQSALSSSVSVLQPDGAASGDLAPVEAGLDELQRRICRLVLEALLAELQPLFEALPSRRWLSSPELLDDVCERTVRFCQDFRRVRNPAVQLLLAEAERTVVLQYLRALMQGRLVCRGADERIQAAQRLQNDAAQLRELFLGLRGSCLCPPGPARGCVPRATPGRTQLPAGRPTALSLCGSPRTL
;
A
#
# COMPACT_ATOMS: atom_id res chain seq x y z
N MET A 1 -2.77 -27.29 -102.50
CA MET A 1 -3.74 -27.59 -103.56
C MET A 1 -5.00 -26.81 -103.27
N ASP A 2 -5.59 -26.30 -104.34
CA ASP A 2 -6.91 -25.69 -104.49
C ASP A 2 -7.15 -24.24 -104.03
N SER A 3 -7.26 -23.42 -105.08
CA SER A 3 -7.76 -22.06 -105.22
C SER A 3 -9.30 -22.01 -105.17
N ALA A 4 -9.85 -20.95 -104.58
CA ALA A 4 -11.18 -20.32 -104.81
C ALA A 4 -11.62 -19.72 -103.46
N THR A 5 -12.18 -18.53 -103.31
CA THR A 5 -12.83 -17.60 -104.24
C THR A 5 -12.94 -16.27 -103.51
N LYS A 6 -12.66 -15.20 -104.25
CA LYS A 6 -12.86 -13.80 -103.87
C LYS A 6 -14.35 -13.53 -103.99
N ASP A 7 -15.03 -13.19 -102.90
CA ASP A 7 -16.42 -12.69 -102.95
C ASP A 7 -16.39 -11.21 -102.54
N GLU A 8 -16.47 -10.34 -103.55
CA GLU A 8 -16.68 -8.90 -103.39
C GLU A 8 -18.12 -8.66 -102.96
N MET A 9 -18.38 -8.66 -101.66
CA MET A 9 -19.66 -8.20 -101.12
C MET A 9 -19.59 -6.68 -100.93
N GLN A 10 -19.98 -5.93 -101.96
CA GLN A 10 -20.41 -4.53 -101.79
C GLN A 10 -21.58 -4.52 -100.80
N PRO A 11 -21.52 -3.79 -99.68
CA PRO A 11 -22.69 -3.58 -98.85
C PRO A 11 -23.58 -2.59 -99.60
N SER A 12 -24.68 -3.09 -100.13
CA SER A 12 -25.87 -2.29 -100.43
C SER A 12 -26.22 -1.47 -99.19
N LEU A 13 -26.14 -0.14 -99.32
CA LEU A 13 -26.63 0.79 -98.31
C LEU A 13 -28.14 0.56 -98.17
N LEU A 14 -28.52 -0.26 -97.19
CA LEU A 14 -29.87 -0.34 -96.67
C LEU A 14 -30.31 1.08 -96.30
N PRO A 15 -31.50 1.55 -96.72
CA PRO A 15 -32.01 2.83 -96.26
C PRO A 15 -32.14 2.74 -94.74
N GLY A 16 -31.29 3.51 -94.04
CA GLY A 16 -31.26 3.52 -92.59
C GLY A 16 -32.64 3.89 -92.03
N PRO A 17 -33.04 3.29 -90.90
CA PRO A 17 -34.37 3.49 -90.33
C PRO A 17 -34.58 4.99 -90.10
N GLU A 18 -35.71 5.55 -90.53
CA GLU A 18 -36.08 6.90 -90.13
C GLU A 18 -36.14 6.93 -88.59
N TRP A 19 -35.23 7.67 -87.95
CA TRP A 19 -35.13 7.71 -86.50
C TRP A 19 -36.37 8.44 -85.94
N PRO A 20 -37.30 7.76 -85.26
CA PRO A 20 -38.51 8.40 -84.75
C PRO A 20 -38.20 9.48 -83.70
N GLU A 21 -37.03 9.41 -83.06
CA GLU A 21 -36.52 10.43 -82.15
C GLU A 21 -36.01 11.68 -82.87
N GLN A 22 -35.49 11.55 -84.09
CA GLN A 22 -35.06 12.69 -84.90
C GLN A 22 -36.26 13.56 -85.28
N GLU A 23 -37.36 12.92 -85.69
CA GLU A 23 -38.60 13.62 -86.06
C GLU A 23 -39.24 14.32 -84.84
N ARG A 24 -39.26 13.66 -83.67
CA ARG A 24 -39.68 14.28 -82.39
C ARG A 24 -38.79 15.45 -81.96
N ALA A 25 -37.47 15.31 -82.08
CA ALA A 25 -36.52 16.36 -81.73
C ALA A 25 -36.65 17.57 -82.68
N GLU A 26 -36.88 17.32 -83.97
CA GLU A 26 -37.10 18.38 -84.95
C GLU A 26 -38.42 19.12 -84.69
N GLN A 27 -39.50 18.42 -84.33
CA GLN A 27 -40.77 19.03 -83.94
C GLN A 27 -40.64 19.90 -82.66
N LEU A 28 -39.93 19.42 -81.65
CA LEU A 28 -39.65 20.17 -80.41
C LEU A 28 -38.77 21.40 -80.68
N ALA A 29 -37.72 21.24 -81.49
CA ALA A 29 -36.83 22.34 -81.87
C ALA A 29 -37.58 23.41 -82.68
N ARG A 30 -38.44 23.02 -83.63
CA ARG A 30 -39.33 23.93 -84.37
C ARG A 30 -40.28 24.68 -83.44
N GLY A 31 -40.93 23.97 -82.50
CA GLY A 31 -41.82 24.59 -81.52
C GLY A 31 -41.13 25.61 -80.61
N ALA A 32 -39.91 25.31 -80.14
CA ALA A 32 -39.10 26.22 -79.34
C ALA A 32 -38.61 27.43 -80.15
N ALA A 33 -38.17 27.21 -81.38
CA ALA A 33 -37.76 28.27 -82.30
C ALA A 33 -38.92 29.23 -82.60
N LEU A 34 -40.13 28.71 -82.79
CA LEU A 34 -41.33 29.53 -83.00
C LEU A 34 -41.70 30.39 -81.78
N LYS A 35 -41.66 29.83 -80.57
CA LYS A 35 -41.88 30.60 -79.32
C LYS A 35 -40.83 31.68 -79.11
N TRP A 36 -39.57 31.39 -79.42
CA TRP A 36 -38.49 32.36 -79.32
C TRP A 36 -38.63 33.47 -80.36
N ALA A 37 -38.95 33.12 -81.61
CA ALA A 37 -39.14 34.08 -82.69
C ALA A 37 -40.32 35.03 -82.42
N SER A 38 -41.45 34.51 -81.91
CA SER A 38 -42.60 35.34 -81.57
C SER A 38 -42.34 36.33 -80.42
N GLY A 39 -41.44 35.99 -79.48
CA GLY A 39 -41.04 36.89 -78.39
C GLY A 39 -40.05 37.98 -78.80
N ILE A 40 -39.26 37.77 -79.85
CA ILE A 40 -38.19 38.69 -80.28
C ILE A 40 -38.62 39.57 -81.47
N PHE A 41 -39.46 39.06 -82.36
CA PHE A 41 -39.89 39.77 -83.58
C PHE A 41 -41.38 40.15 -83.50
N TYR A 42 -41.82 40.77 -82.41
CA TYR A 42 -43.22 41.15 -82.19
C TYR A 42 -43.61 42.50 -82.82
N ARG A 43 -42.64 43.28 -83.31
CA ARG A 43 -42.85 44.51 -84.10
C ARG A 43 -42.03 44.47 -85.41
N PRO A 44 -42.56 45.02 -86.52
CA PRO A 44 -41.94 44.90 -87.84
C PRO A 44 -40.55 45.53 -87.95
N GLU A 45 -40.22 46.58 -87.18
CA GLU A 45 -38.88 47.20 -87.24
C GLU A 45 -37.77 46.28 -86.71
N GLN A 46 -38.10 45.30 -85.87
CA GLN A 46 -37.14 44.36 -85.27
C GLN A 46 -36.68 43.27 -86.26
N LEU A 47 -37.41 43.07 -87.38
CA LEU A 47 -37.03 42.13 -88.44
C LEU A 47 -35.77 42.55 -89.21
N ALA A 48 -35.35 43.83 -89.12
CA ALA A 48 -34.10 44.29 -89.72
C ALA A 48 -32.87 43.53 -89.18
N ARG A 49 -32.94 42.99 -87.97
CA ARG A 49 -31.87 42.19 -87.35
C ARG A 49 -31.94 40.69 -87.68
N LEU A 50 -32.96 40.22 -88.39
CA LEU A 50 -33.18 38.80 -88.69
C LEU A 50 -32.04 38.19 -89.52
N GLY A 51 -31.44 38.95 -90.44
CA GLY A 51 -30.27 38.52 -91.21
C GLY A 51 -29.04 38.25 -90.32
N GLN A 52 -28.84 39.05 -89.28
CA GLN A 52 -27.76 38.85 -88.30
C GLN A 52 -28.01 37.62 -87.42
N TYR A 53 -29.25 37.38 -86.99
CA TYR A 53 -29.61 36.16 -86.25
C TYR A 53 -29.50 34.90 -87.11
N ARG A 54 -29.91 34.95 -88.38
CA ARG A 54 -29.75 33.82 -89.31
C ARG A 54 -28.27 33.51 -89.53
N SER A 55 -27.44 34.53 -89.73
CA SER A 55 -25.99 34.36 -89.85
C SER A 55 -25.40 33.75 -88.58
N ARG A 56 -25.80 34.23 -87.39
CA ARG A 56 -25.37 33.67 -86.10
C ARG A 56 -25.78 32.20 -85.94
N GLU A 57 -27.00 31.83 -86.29
CA GLU A 57 -27.46 30.46 -86.08
C GLU A 57 -26.85 29.50 -87.11
N VAL A 58 -26.63 29.94 -88.35
CA VAL A 58 -25.83 29.19 -89.35
C VAL A 58 -24.39 29.00 -88.85
N GLN A 59 -23.78 30.03 -88.28
CA GLN A 59 -22.44 29.93 -87.72
C GLN A 59 -22.40 28.98 -86.51
N ARG A 60 -23.47 28.97 -85.70
CA ARG A 60 -23.64 28.04 -84.57
C ARG A 60 -23.84 26.60 -85.04
N THR A 61 -24.68 26.32 -86.04
CA THR A 61 -24.83 24.97 -86.60
C THR A 61 -23.55 24.50 -87.26
N CYS A 62 -22.86 25.32 -88.05
CA CYS A 62 -21.54 24.97 -88.59
C CYS A 62 -20.53 24.66 -87.49
N SER A 63 -20.53 25.42 -86.38
CA SER A 63 -19.65 25.15 -85.23
C SER A 63 -20.00 23.84 -84.51
N LEU A 64 -21.29 23.51 -84.39
CA LEU A 64 -21.76 22.26 -83.78
C LEU A 64 -21.45 21.08 -84.68
N GLU A 65 -21.67 21.18 -85.99
CA GLU A 65 -21.30 20.15 -86.96
C GLU A 65 -19.78 19.92 -86.99
N ALA A 66 -18.97 20.98 -86.98
CA ALA A 66 -17.51 20.85 -86.90
C ALA A 66 -17.09 20.17 -85.60
N ARG A 67 -17.72 20.51 -84.46
CA ARG A 67 -17.49 19.83 -83.18
C ARG A 67 -17.90 18.37 -83.22
N ILE A 68 -19.07 18.04 -83.75
CA ILE A 68 -19.55 16.65 -83.85
C ILE A 68 -18.65 15.84 -84.77
N LYS A 69 -18.26 16.38 -85.93
CA LYS A 69 -17.30 15.73 -86.84
C LYS A 69 -15.96 15.48 -86.16
N SER A 70 -15.42 16.48 -85.45
CA SER A 70 -14.18 16.34 -84.69
C SER A 70 -14.30 15.29 -83.57
N VAL A 71 -15.42 15.27 -82.84
CA VAL A 71 -15.67 14.32 -81.76
C VAL A 71 -15.82 12.90 -82.31
N VAL A 72 -16.65 12.70 -83.33
CA VAL A 72 -16.84 11.40 -83.99
C VAL A 72 -15.55 10.90 -84.60
N GLN A 73 -14.76 11.76 -85.25
CA GLN A 73 -13.46 11.40 -85.77
C GLN A 73 -12.48 11.01 -84.65
N SER A 74 -12.46 11.73 -83.53
CA SER A 74 -11.64 11.34 -82.36
C SER A 74 -12.08 10.01 -81.75
N TYR A 75 -13.38 9.72 -81.71
CA TYR A 75 -13.91 8.44 -81.23
C TYR A 75 -13.57 7.31 -82.19
N LEU A 76 -13.70 7.51 -83.50
CA LEU A 76 -13.35 6.51 -84.51
C LEU A 76 -11.85 6.22 -84.51
N GLU A 77 -10.99 7.24 -84.42
CA GLU A 77 -9.55 7.05 -84.29
C GLU A 77 -9.20 6.38 -82.95
N GLY A 78 -9.89 6.72 -81.87
CA GLY A 78 -9.75 6.05 -80.57
C GLY A 78 -10.11 4.57 -80.63
N VAL A 79 -11.24 4.22 -81.26
CA VAL A 79 -11.68 2.82 -81.45
C VAL A 79 -10.73 2.08 -82.38
N LYS A 80 -10.31 2.68 -83.50
CA LYS A 80 -9.35 2.10 -84.43
C LYS A 80 -8.00 1.82 -83.75
N THR A 81 -7.50 2.77 -82.96
CA THR A 81 -6.27 2.61 -82.18
C THR A 81 -6.44 1.53 -81.12
N GLY A 82 -7.58 1.50 -80.42
CA GLY A 82 -7.90 0.49 -79.43
C GLY A 82 -7.95 -0.92 -80.01
N VAL A 83 -8.62 -1.11 -81.15
CA VAL A 83 -8.67 -2.41 -81.85
C VAL A 83 -7.30 -2.83 -82.35
N TRP A 84 -6.52 -1.90 -82.88
CA TRP A 84 -5.14 -2.18 -83.32
C TRP A 84 -4.23 -2.58 -82.15
N GLN A 85 -4.32 -1.88 -81.01
CA GLN A 85 -3.58 -2.25 -79.79
C GLN A 85 -4.02 -3.61 -79.25
N LEU A 86 -5.31 -3.93 -79.34
CA LEU A 86 -5.85 -5.21 -78.88
C LEU A 86 -5.39 -6.36 -79.78
N ALA A 87 -5.32 -6.14 -81.09
CA ALA A 87 -4.75 -7.09 -82.05
C ALA A 87 -3.26 -7.31 -81.79
N GLN A 88 -2.48 -6.24 -81.58
CA GLN A 88 -1.06 -6.37 -81.20
C GLN A 88 -0.86 -7.08 -79.86
N ALA A 89 -1.68 -6.78 -78.86
CA ALA A 89 -1.61 -7.45 -77.56
C ALA A 89 -1.96 -8.94 -77.68
N PHE A 90 -2.93 -9.29 -78.53
CA PHE A 90 -3.26 -10.68 -78.81
C PHE A 90 -2.10 -11.43 -79.48
N GLU A 91 -1.48 -10.86 -80.51
CA GLU A 91 -0.28 -11.45 -81.14
C GLU A 91 0.88 -11.57 -80.15
N ALA A 92 1.11 -10.55 -79.32
CA ALA A 92 2.14 -10.59 -78.29
C ALA A 92 1.86 -11.70 -77.26
N VAL A 93 0.62 -11.84 -76.80
CA VAL A 93 0.23 -12.89 -75.84
C VAL A 93 0.37 -14.28 -76.49
N GLN A 94 -0.04 -14.45 -77.74
CA GLN A 94 0.19 -15.71 -78.47
C GLN A 94 1.68 -16.02 -78.60
N GLY A 95 2.51 -15.05 -78.99
CA GLY A 95 3.96 -15.21 -79.06
C GLY A 95 4.58 -15.56 -77.69
N THR A 96 4.12 -14.92 -76.59
CA THR A 96 4.59 -15.28 -75.24
C THR A 96 4.15 -16.68 -74.83
N ARG A 97 2.95 -17.12 -75.22
CA ARG A 97 2.45 -18.45 -74.93
C ARG A 97 3.27 -19.50 -75.67
N GLU A 98 3.53 -19.30 -76.96
CA GLU A 98 4.38 -20.19 -77.75
C GLU A 98 5.80 -20.24 -77.20
N ALA A 99 6.37 -19.10 -76.79
CA ALA A 99 7.68 -19.05 -76.13
C ALA A 99 7.68 -19.76 -74.78
N LEU A 100 6.59 -19.66 -74.00
CA LEU A 100 6.41 -20.39 -72.73
C LEU A 100 6.27 -21.89 -72.96
N ASP A 101 5.53 -22.32 -73.97
CA ASP A 101 5.37 -23.73 -74.33
C ASP A 101 6.71 -24.32 -74.82
N GLN A 102 7.48 -23.57 -75.61
CA GLN A 102 8.84 -23.92 -76.00
C GLN A 102 9.78 -24.00 -74.79
N ALA A 103 9.74 -23.01 -73.89
CA ALA A 103 10.54 -23.03 -72.66
C ALA A 103 10.13 -24.19 -71.75
N HIS A 104 8.84 -24.52 -71.66
CA HIS A 104 8.35 -25.66 -70.91
C HIS A 104 8.85 -26.98 -71.51
N GLY A 105 8.80 -27.14 -72.84
CA GLY A 105 9.38 -28.29 -73.53
C GLY A 105 10.88 -28.42 -73.34
N LEU A 106 11.63 -27.30 -73.39
CA LEU A 106 13.07 -27.29 -73.09
C LEU A 106 13.34 -27.63 -71.63
N LEU A 107 12.53 -27.16 -70.68
CA LEU A 107 12.66 -27.49 -69.26
C LEU A 107 12.31 -28.96 -68.99
N GLN A 108 11.32 -29.53 -69.68
CA GLN A 108 11.01 -30.96 -69.64
C GLN A 108 12.16 -31.80 -70.22
N GLY A 109 12.69 -31.41 -71.39
CA GLY A 109 13.87 -32.06 -71.97
C GLY A 109 15.11 -31.93 -71.08
N MET A 110 15.28 -30.79 -70.40
CA MET A 110 16.30 -30.64 -69.37
C MET A 110 16.02 -31.52 -68.16
N ALA A 111 14.77 -31.67 -67.71
CA ALA A 111 14.39 -32.54 -66.60
C ALA A 111 14.69 -34.02 -66.92
N GLU A 112 14.33 -34.48 -68.12
CA GLU A 112 14.68 -35.80 -68.64
C GLU A 112 16.20 -35.99 -68.77
N ALA A 113 16.92 -34.98 -69.26
CA ALA A 113 18.38 -34.97 -69.27
C ALA A 113 18.97 -34.98 -67.85
N THR A 114 18.34 -34.32 -66.87
CA THR A 114 18.79 -34.35 -65.48
C THR A 114 18.53 -35.69 -64.81
N GLU A 115 17.46 -36.40 -65.16
CA GLU A 115 17.18 -37.77 -64.69
C GLU A 115 18.15 -38.78 -65.32
N THR A 116 18.47 -38.67 -66.61
CA THR A 116 19.48 -39.53 -67.25
C THR A 116 20.90 -39.27 -66.73
N LEU A 117 21.22 -38.02 -66.38
CA LEU A 117 22.50 -37.64 -65.76
C LEU A 117 22.54 -37.82 -64.24
N LYS A 118 21.42 -38.19 -63.61
CA LYS A 118 21.32 -38.42 -62.17
C LYS A 118 22.39 -39.36 -61.59
N PRO A 119 22.66 -40.56 -62.16
CA PRO A 119 23.72 -41.42 -61.64
C PRO A 119 25.10 -40.76 -61.75
N LEU A 120 25.36 -39.98 -62.81
CA LEU A 120 26.64 -39.28 -62.96
C LEU A 120 26.75 -38.11 -61.99
N ARG A 121 25.67 -37.38 -61.70
CA ARG A 121 25.62 -36.33 -60.67
C ARG A 121 25.80 -36.90 -59.27
N GLU A 122 25.20 -38.06 -58.97
CA GLU A 122 25.39 -38.77 -57.71
C GLU A 122 26.85 -39.21 -57.55
N GLN A 123 27.47 -39.76 -58.59
CA GLN A 123 28.90 -40.12 -58.57
C GLN A 123 29.81 -38.87 -58.43
N VAL A 124 29.49 -37.77 -59.10
CA VAL A 124 30.24 -36.49 -58.95
C VAL A 124 30.03 -35.89 -57.56
N ALA A 125 28.84 -35.99 -56.98
CA ALA A 125 28.55 -35.55 -55.61
C ALA A 125 29.34 -36.40 -54.60
N GLN A 126 29.34 -37.73 -54.74
CA GLN A 126 30.14 -38.64 -53.93
C GLN A 126 31.64 -38.36 -54.07
N HIS A 127 32.13 -38.11 -55.29
CA HIS A 127 33.53 -37.75 -55.51
C HIS A 127 33.89 -36.41 -54.85
N LYS A 128 33.03 -35.39 -54.96
CA LYS A 128 33.21 -34.10 -54.27
C LYS A 128 33.17 -34.25 -52.75
N GLN A 129 32.25 -35.04 -52.21
CA GLN A 129 32.17 -35.35 -50.79
C GLN A 129 33.45 -36.05 -50.30
N LEU A 130 33.92 -37.07 -51.02
CA LEU A 130 35.16 -37.78 -50.70
C LEU A 130 36.39 -36.89 -50.82
N GLN A 131 36.43 -35.99 -51.81
CA GLN A 131 37.51 -35.02 -51.97
C GLN A 131 37.56 -34.04 -50.78
N VAL A 132 36.42 -33.46 -50.39
CA VAL A 132 36.32 -32.57 -49.23
C VAL A 132 36.69 -33.31 -47.93
N LEU A 133 36.17 -34.53 -47.74
CA LEU A 133 36.52 -35.37 -46.60
C LEU A 133 38.01 -35.70 -46.56
N SER A 134 38.64 -35.97 -47.70
CA SER A 134 40.08 -36.26 -47.75
C SER A 134 40.93 -35.06 -47.31
N GLN A 135 40.50 -33.84 -47.63
CA GLN A 135 41.16 -32.59 -47.23
C GLN A 135 40.93 -32.27 -45.75
N LEU A 136 39.73 -32.54 -45.23
CA LEU A 136 39.36 -32.27 -43.85
C LEU A 136 39.72 -33.40 -42.86
N LEU A 137 40.05 -34.60 -43.36
CA LEU A 137 40.38 -35.79 -42.56
C LEU A 137 41.41 -35.54 -41.44
N PRO A 138 42.52 -34.80 -41.67
CA PRO A 138 43.50 -34.52 -40.62
C PRO A 138 42.90 -33.69 -39.47
N ARG A 139 42.04 -32.72 -39.78
CA ARG A 139 41.34 -31.89 -38.80
C ARG A 139 40.28 -32.71 -38.06
N LEU A 140 39.52 -33.54 -38.77
CA LEU A 140 38.52 -34.44 -38.18
C LEU A 140 39.11 -35.43 -37.18
N ARG A 141 40.31 -35.98 -37.46
CA ARG A 141 41.01 -36.87 -36.51
C ARG A 141 41.44 -36.16 -35.22
N ALA A 142 41.69 -34.85 -35.27
CA ALA A 142 42.08 -34.06 -34.12
C ALA A 142 40.89 -33.61 -33.25
N VAL A 143 39.64 -33.70 -33.73
CA VAL A 143 38.44 -33.23 -33.02
C VAL A 143 38.29 -33.84 -31.62
N PRO A 144 38.42 -35.17 -31.40
CA PRO A 144 38.28 -35.72 -30.06
C PRO A 144 39.32 -35.20 -29.06
N ALA A 145 40.56 -34.98 -29.52
CA ALA A 145 41.63 -34.41 -28.71
C ALA A 145 41.38 -32.92 -28.40
N ALA A 146 40.88 -32.16 -29.38
CA ALA A 146 40.47 -30.77 -29.19
C ALA A 146 39.29 -30.63 -28.23
N VAL A 147 38.27 -31.49 -28.32
CA VAL A 147 37.15 -31.55 -27.37
C VAL A 147 37.64 -31.81 -25.94
N ALA A 148 38.56 -32.77 -25.76
CA ALA A 148 39.16 -33.04 -24.46
C ALA A 148 39.95 -31.83 -23.92
N HIS A 149 40.72 -31.16 -24.78
CA HIS A 149 41.45 -29.94 -24.43
C HIS A 149 40.50 -28.81 -23.99
N THR A 150 39.43 -28.55 -24.75
CA THR A 150 38.44 -27.53 -24.37
C THR A 150 37.78 -27.84 -23.02
N ARG A 151 37.51 -29.11 -22.70
CA ARG A 151 37.02 -29.49 -21.36
C ARG A 151 38.01 -29.14 -20.24
N THR A 152 39.32 -29.35 -20.47
CA THR A 152 40.34 -28.95 -19.49
C THR A 152 40.42 -27.44 -19.30
N LEU A 153 40.23 -26.66 -20.37
CA LEU A 153 40.19 -25.20 -20.30
C LEU A 153 38.97 -24.70 -19.51
N ILE A 154 37.81 -25.33 -19.69
CA ILE A 154 36.59 -25.05 -18.89
C ILE A 154 36.86 -25.33 -17.41
N GLY A 155 37.43 -26.50 -17.09
CA GLY A 155 37.77 -26.87 -15.71
C GLY A 155 38.80 -25.94 -15.07
N ALA A 156 39.70 -25.36 -15.87
CA ALA A 156 40.68 -24.37 -15.43
C ALA A 156 40.17 -22.92 -15.44
N GLN A 157 38.87 -22.70 -15.67
CA GLN A 157 38.22 -21.37 -15.72
C GLN A 157 38.75 -20.43 -16.82
N ARG A 158 39.40 -20.95 -17.86
CA ARG A 158 39.88 -20.16 -19.02
C ARG A 158 38.78 -20.04 -20.08
N LEU A 159 37.68 -19.36 -19.71
CA LEU A 159 36.42 -19.37 -20.46
C LEU A 159 36.54 -18.80 -21.89
N LEU A 160 37.33 -17.75 -22.10
CA LEU A 160 37.51 -17.14 -23.44
C LEU A 160 38.21 -18.11 -24.40
N GLU A 161 39.26 -18.78 -23.93
CA GLU A 161 40.01 -19.74 -24.74
C GLU A 161 39.18 -20.98 -25.02
N ALA A 162 38.44 -21.46 -24.03
CA ALA A 162 37.48 -22.54 -24.21
C ALA A 162 36.42 -22.18 -25.26
N TYR A 163 35.92 -20.94 -25.25
CA TYR A 163 34.97 -20.46 -26.25
C TYR A 163 35.59 -20.42 -27.65
N VAL A 164 36.80 -19.88 -27.81
CA VAL A 164 37.50 -19.88 -29.11
C VAL A 164 37.66 -21.30 -29.66
N CYS A 165 38.11 -22.25 -28.83
CA CYS A 165 38.24 -23.65 -29.25
C CYS A 165 36.90 -24.29 -29.60
N LEU A 166 35.82 -23.99 -28.85
CA LEU A 166 34.47 -24.43 -29.20
C LEU A 166 34.02 -23.87 -30.56
N ARG A 167 34.30 -22.58 -30.81
CA ARG A 167 33.95 -21.91 -32.07
C ARG A 167 34.68 -22.47 -33.28
N GLU A 168 35.97 -22.80 -33.13
CA GLU A 168 36.74 -23.47 -34.19
C GLU A 168 36.17 -24.85 -34.53
N LEU A 169 35.69 -25.58 -33.52
CA LEU A 169 35.05 -26.89 -33.70
C LEU A 169 33.67 -26.79 -34.34
N GLU A 170 32.85 -25.80 -33.95
CA GLU A 170 31.56 -25.53 -34.57
C GLU A 170 31.71 -25.06 -36.02
N GLN A 171 32.68 -24.20 -36.29
CA GLN A 171 33.01 -23.79 -37.66
C GLN A 171 33.45 -25.00 -38.50
N LEU A 172 34.26 -25.90 -37.95
CA LEU A 172 34.64 -27.14 -38.64
C LEU A 172 33.40 -28.03 -38.90
N GLN A 173 32.45 -28.08 -37.97
CA GLN A 173 31.18 -28.78 -38.17
C GLN A 173 30.38 -28.16 -39.34
N GLU A 174 30.21 -26.84 -39.36
CA GLU A 174 29.52 -26.13 -40.45
C GLU A 174 30.23 -26.31 -41.82
N GLU A 175 31.56 -26.24 -41.84
CA GLU A 175 32.40 -26.49 -43.01
C GLU A 175 32.23 -27.92 -43.56
N THR A 176 31.92 -28.89 -42.69
CA THR A 176 31.64 -30.28 -43.10
C THR A 176 30.17 -30.52 -43.45
N TRP A 177 29.26 -29.76 -42.85
CA TRP A 177 27.82 -29.96 -43.00
C TRP A 177 27.31 -29.71 -44.41
N ALA A 178 27.63 -28.54 -44.99
CA ALA A 178 27.14 -28.16 -46.31
C ALA A 178 27.68 -29.06 -47.45
N PRO A 179 28.98 -29.43 -47.49
CA PRO A 179 29.49 -30.34 -48.52
C PRO A 179 28.98 -31.78 -48.41
N LEU A 180 28.65 -32.24 -47.20
CA LEU A 180 28.16 -33.60 -46.96
C LEU A 180 26.65 -33.77 -47.15
N GLY A 181 25.94 -32.71 -47.54
CA GLY A 181 24.50 -32.78 -47.79
C GLY A 181 23.69 -32.99 -46.52
N GLY A 182 24.15 -32.48 -45.37
CA GLY A 182 23.43 -32.58 -44.10
C GLY A 182 23.62 -33.90 -43.36
N LEU A 183 24.75 -34.58 -43.54
CA LEU A 183 25.10 -35.77 -42.76
C LEU A 183 25.87 -35.38 -41.49
N GLU A 184 25.35 -35.75 -40.32
CA GLU A 184 26.03 -35.51 -39.04
C GLU A 184 27.11 -36.58 -38.83
N LEU A 185 28.36 -36.13 -38.64
CA LEU A 185 29.46 -37.05 -38.33
C LEU A 185 29.48 -37.34 -36.81
N PRO A 186 29.61 -38.60 -36.39
CA PRO A 186 29.61 -38.98 -34.96
C PRO A 186 30.77 -38.37 -34.17
N VAL A 187 31.81 -37.92 -34.87
CA VAL A 187 32.98 -37.25 -34.28
C VAL A 187 32.60 -35.93 -33.58
N PHE A 188 31.47 -35.30 -33.96
CA PHE A 188 30.98 -34.05 -33.38
C PHE A 188 29.93 -34.23 -32.27
N GLU A 189 29.55 -35.45 -31.90
CA GLU A 189 28.57 -35.71 -30.82
C GLU A 189 28.97 -35.05 -29.49
N GLY A 190 30.28 -34.90 -29.25
CA GLY A 190 30.81 -34.26 -28.05
C GLY A 190 30.64 -32.73 -27.96
N LEU A 191 30.24 -32.05 -29.04
CA LEU A 191 30.13 -30.58 -29.07
C LEU A 191 28.95 -30.05 -28.27
N GLY A 192 27.79 -30.70 -28.32
CA GLY A 192 26.60 -30.30 -27.54
C GLY A 192 26.88 -30.29 -26.03
N PRO A 193 27.34 -31.41 -25.43
CA PRO A 193 27.71 -31.45 -24.02
C PRO A 193 28.84 -30.48 -23.65
N LEU A 194 29.77 -30.20 -24.57
CA LEU A 194 30.86 -29.26 -24.35
C LEU A 194 30.35 -27.81 -24.29
N ALA A 195 29.45 -27.43 -25.19
CA ALA A 195 28.79 -26.15 -25.18
C ALA A 195 27.97 -25.95 -23.90
N GLU A 196 27.22 -26.97 -23.47
CA GLU A 196 26.46 -26.89 -22.23
C GLU A 196 27.37 -26.76 -21.00
N ALA A 197 28.49 -27.49 -20.96
CA ALA A 197 29.47 -27.36 -19.87
C ALA A 197 30.09 -25.96 -19.81
N LEU A 198 30.35 -25.32 -20.96
CA LEU A 198 30.81 -23.94 -21.01
C LEU A 198 29.72 -22.97 -20.55
N GLY A 199 28.46 -23.19 -20.97
CA GLY A 199 27.30 -22.42 -20.52
C GLY A 199 27.12 -22.47 -19.00
N GLN A 200 27.22 -23.66 -18.41
CA GLN A 200 27.17 -23.84 -16.95
C GLN A 200 28.33 -23.15 -16.23
N ALA A 201 29.53 -23.15 -16.81
CA ALA A 201 30.68 -22.43 -16.26
C ALA A 201 30.47 -20.91 -16.30
N VAL A 202 29.86 -20.38 -17.36
CA VAL A 202 29.45 -18.97 -17.46
C VAL A 202 28.40 -18.62 -16.42
N GLU A 203 27.36 -19.46 -16.25
CA GLU A 203 26.34 -19.29 -15.20
C GLU A 203 26.94 -19.34 -13.80
N ALA A 204 27.83 -20.29 -13.53
CA ALA A 204 28.49 -20.42 -12.24
C ALA A 204 29.32 -19.16 -11.91
N ALA A 205 30.09 -18.64 -12.87
CA ALA A 205 30.85 -17.40 -12.71
C ALA A 205 29.92 -16.19 -12.49
N ALA A 206 28.85 -16.08 -13.27
CA ALA A 206 27.85 -15.03 -13.11
C ALA A 206 27.15 -15.09 -11.74
N GLY A 207 26.82 -16.30 -11.25
CA GLY A 207 26.16 -16.50 -9.95
C GLY A 207 26.99 -16.09 -8.74
N VAL A 208 28.31 -15.93 -8.87
CA VAL A 208 29.18 -15.41 -7.83
C VAL A 208 29.81 -14.06 -8.19
N ALA A 209 29.16 -13.29 -9.09
CA ALA A 209 29.70 -12.04 -9.63
C ALA A 209 30.12 -11.02 -8.55
N GLY A 210 29.36 -10.87 -7.47
CA GLY A 210 29.74 -9.96 -6.38
C GLY A 210 31.07 -10.33 -5.70
N ARG A 211 31.38 -11.62 -5.59
CA ARG A 211 32.66 -12.11 -5.06
C ARG A 211 33.77 -12.00 -6.10
N LEU A 212 33.51 -12.46 -7.33
CA LEU A 212 34.48 -12.41 -8.42
C LEU A 212 34.89 -10.97 -8.75
N ALA A 213 33.97 -10.01 -8.72
CA ALA A 213 34.33 -8.61 -8.94
C ALA A 213 35.34 -8.06 -7.91
N ARG A 214 35.40 -8.66 -6.71
CA ARG A 214 36.37 -8.31 -5.65
C ARG A 214 37.69 -9.11 -5.77
N GLU A 215 37.59 -10.40 -6.10
CA GLU A 215 38.73 -11.34 -6.08
C GLU A 215 39.39 -11.54 -7.45
N ASP A 216 38.61 -11.72 -8.51
CA ASP A 216 39.07 -11.94 -9.88
C ASP A 216 38.09 -11.35 -10.93
N PRO A 217 38.15 -10.03 -11.19
CA PRO A 217 37.24 -9.39 -12.14
C PRO A 217 37.48 -9.85 -13.58
N ALA A 218 38.67 -10.39 -13.90
CA ALA A 218 38.99 -10.84 -15.25
C ALA A 218 38.15 -12.08 -15.63
N LEU A 219 37.92 -12.99 -14.68
CA LEU A 219 37.06 -14.15 -14.90
C LEU A 219 35.59 -13.76 -15.13
N LEU A 220 35.08 -12.78 -14.37
CA LEU A 220 33.72 -12.27 -14.56
C LEU A 220 33.56 -11.62 -15.94
N VAL A 221 34.50 -10.76 -16.34
CA VAL A 221 34.53 -10.15 -17.67
C VAL A 221 34.61 -11.21 -18.76
N ALA A 222 35.43 -12.25 -18.58
CA ALA A 222 35.52 -13.38 -19.50
C ALA A 222 34.17 -14.09 -19.68
N ALA A 223 33.47 -14.41 -18.59
CA ALA A 223 32.14 -15.04 -18.62
C ALA A 223 31.10 -14.17 -19.34
N VAL A 224 31.03 -12.88 -19.01
CA VAL A 224 30.07 -11.94 -19.63
C VAL A 224 30.37 -11.73 -21.11
N ARG A 225 31.65 -11.66 -21.50
CA ARG A 225 32.06 -11.56 -22.90
C ARG A 225 31.67 -12.80 -23.70
N VAL A 226 31.88 -14.01 -23.16
CA VAL A 226 31.45 -15.24 -23.83
C VAL A 226 29.94 -15.22 -24.08
N ALA A 227 29.14 -14.84 -23.06
CA ALA A 227 27.69 -14.74 -23.20
C ALA A 227 27.23 -13.70 -24.24
N GLU A 228 27.89 -12.54 -24.30
CA GLU A 228 27.57 -11.47 -25.26
C GLU A 228 27.97 -11.80 -26.69
N VAL A 229 29.14 -12.42 -26.89
CA VAL A 229 29.64 -12.78 -28.22
C VAL A 229 28.76 -13.90 -28.82
N ASP A 230 28.38 -14.88 -28.01
CA ASP A 230 27.50 -15.97 -28.44
C ASP A 230 26.11 -15.45 -28.82
N ALA A 231 25.54 -14.53 -28.06
CA ALA A 231 24.21 -13.96 -28.34
C ALA A 231 24.13 -13.16 -29.66
N ARG A 232 25.26 -12.68 -30.17
CA ARG A 232 25.34 -11.97 -31.47
C ARG A 232 25.57 -12.92 -32.64
N HIS A 233 25.85 -14.19 -32.36
CA HIS A 233 26.17 -15.17 -33.37
C HIS A 233 24.92 -15.94 -33.80
N THR A 234 24.68 -15.99 -35.11
CA THR A 234 23.67 -16.84 -35.73
C THR A 234 24.39 -17.99 -36.45
N THR A 235 24.25 -19.21 -35.93
CA THR A 235 24.74 -20.41 -36.63
C THR A 235 23.93 -20.65 -37.90
N SER A 236 24.60 -21.19 -38.93
CA SER A 236 23.93 -21.56 -40.19
C SER A 236 23.13 -22.87 -40.06
N LEU A 237 23.41 -23.63 -39.00
CA LEU A 237 22.69 -24.82 -38.57
C LEU A 237 21.42 -24.40 -37.81
N GLU A 238 20.30 -25.10 -38.03
CA GLU A 238 19.02 -24.95 -37.29
C GLU A 238 19.14 -25.45 -35.83
N LEU A 239 20.22 -25.10 -35.15
CA LEU A 239 20.42 -25.38 -33.73
C LEU A 239 19.55 -24.44 -32.89
N PRO A 240 18.96 -24.93 -31.78
CA PRO A 240 18.21 -24.07 -30.88
C PRO A 240 19.11 -22.98 -30.29
N PRO A 241 18.61 -21.76 -30.10
CA PRO A 241 19.37 -20.68 -29.48
C PRO A 241 19.76 -21.09 -28.06
N ARG A 242 21.04 -20.89 -27.71
CA ARG A 242 21.60 -21.29 -26.41
C ARG A 242 21.26 -20.32 -25.28
N ASP A 243 20.82 -19.12 -25.63
CA ASP A 243 20.37 -18.07 -24.71
C ASP A 243 21.36 -17.76 -23.57
N TRP A 244 22.68 -17.92 -23.78
CA TRP A 244 23.70 -17.72 -22.74
C TRP A 244 23.67 -16.33 -22.12
N ARG A 245 23.30 -15.30 -22.88
CA ARG A 245 23.05 -13.96 -22.33
C ARG A 245 21.92 -13.95 -21.30
N ARG A 246 20.78 -14.58 -21.60
CA ARG A 246 19.63 -14.64 -20.68
C ARG A 246 19.97 -15.49 -19.46
N ARG A 247 20.61 -16.65 -19.68
CA ARG A 247 21.11 -17.55 -18.63
C ARG A 247 22.10 -16.84 -17.70
N CYS A 248 23.04 -16.08 -18.25
CA CYS A 248 23.98 -15.26 -17.49
C CYS A 248 23.27 -14.20 -16.64
N LEU A 249 22.34 -13.43 -17.22
CA LEU A 249 21.55 -12.44 -16.48
C LEU A 249 20.73 -13.07 -15.35
N GLN A 250 20.10 -14.22 -15.62
CA GLN A 250 19.36 -14.96 -14.61
C GLN A 250 20.28 -15.49 -13.50
N ALA A 251 21.46 -16.01 -13.85
CA ALA A 251 22.43 -16.48 -12.88
C ALA A 251 22.94 -15.34 -11.98
N LEU A 252 23.15 -14.12 -12.50
CA LEU A 252 23.47 -12.94 -11.69
C LEU A 252 22.39 -12.68 -10.62
N GLN A 253 21.11 -12.73 -11.02
CA GLN A 253 19.98 -12.52 -10.12
C GLN A 253 19.88 -13.63 -9.06
N GLU A 254 19.86 -14.88 -9.48
CA GLU A 254 19.72 -16.03 -8.58
C GLU A 254 20.93 -16.15 -7.63
N GLY A 255 22.12 -15.80 -8.10
CA GLY A 255 23.33 -15.72 -7.28
C GLY A 255 23.15 -14.78 -6.11
N LEU A 256 22.69 -13.56 -6.40
CA LEU A 256 22.40 -12.53 -5.41
C LEU A 256 21.25 -12.91 -4.47
N GLU A 257 20.19 -13.54 -4.98
CA GLU A 257 19.10 -14.03 -4.14
C GLU A 257 19.60 -15.13 -3.18
N ARG A 258 20.44 -16.06 -3.65
CA ARG A 258 20.99 -17.12 -2.80
C ARG A 258 21.89 -16.57 -1.70
N THR A 259 22.69 -15.54 -1.96
CA THR A 259 23.62 -14.99 -0.96
C THR A 259 22.90 -14.27 0.17
N HIS A 260 21.85 -13.50 -0.12
CA HIS A 260 21.15 -12.69 0.89
C HIS A 260 19.87 -13.34 1.44
N PHE A 261 19.19 -14.16 0.63
CA PHE A 261 17.87 -14.69 0.93
C PHE A 261 17.75 -16.23 0.77
N GLY A 262 18.85 -16.92 0.48
CA GLY A 262 18.85 -18.38 0.26
C GLY A 262 18.63 -19.21 1.51
N THR A 263 18.75 -18.61 2.70
CA THR A 263 18.50 -19.30 3.97
C THR A 263 17.07 -19.00 4.42
N PRO A 264 16.21 -20.01 4.67
CA PRO A 264 14.86 -19.77 5.16
C PRO A 264 14.91 -19.02 6.49
N LEU A 265 14.04 -18.01 6.62
CA LEU A 265 13.93 -17.18 7.81
C LEU A 265 13.34 -17.97 8.99
N LEU A 266 14.21 -18.70 9.69
CA LEU A 266 13.91 -19.24 11.02
C LEU A 266 14.44 -18.25 12.06
N LEU A 267 13.68 -17.17 12.25
CA LEU A 267 14.00 -16.17 13.28
C LEU A 267 13.35 -16.59 14.60
N GLU A 268 14.14 -16.61 15.66
CA GLU A 268 13.62 -16.68 17.02
C GLU A 268 12.77 -15.43 17.33
N PRO A 269 11.74 -15.52 18.20
CA PRO A 269 10.95 -14.36 18.60
C PRO A 269 11.84 -13.23 19.14
N GLY A 270 11.68 -12.00 18.62
CA GLY A 270 12.52 -10.86 18.98
C GLY A 270 13.82 -10.71 18.18
N ALA A 271 14.17 -11.67 17.32
CA ALA A 271 15.38 -11.59 16.48
C ALA A 271 15.17 -10.78 15.19
N LEU A 272 13.92 -10.40 14.86
CA LEU A 272 13.60 -9.70 13.62
C LEU A 272 14.29 -8.33 13.54
N ALA A 273 14.33 -7.58 14.64
CA ALA A 273 15.01 -6.29 14.71
C ALA A 273 16.51 -6.42 14.36
N GLY A 274 17.19 -7.45 14.87
CA GLY A 274 18.60 -7.70 14.57
C GLY A 274 18.84 -8.06 13.10
N TRP A 275 17.94 -8.84 12.49
CA TRP A 275 18.00 -9.16 11.06
C TRP A 275 17.76 -7.94 10.17
N LEU A 276 16.76 -7.10 10.51
CA LEU A 276 16.49 -5.84 9.81
C LEU A 276 17.66 -4.86 9.90
N GLU A 277 18.33 -4.77 11.06
CA GLU A 277 19.56 -3.98 11.21
C GLU A 277 20.73 -4.54 10.40
N ALA A 278 20.90 -5.87 10.34
CA ALA A 278 21.92 -6.48 9.51
C ALA A 278 21.69 -6.16 8.01
N LEU A 279 20.43 -6.19 7.56
CA LEU A 279 20.06 -5.76 6.21
C LEU A 279 20.29 -4.28 5.97
N ARG A 280 20.04 -3.43 6.98
CA ARG A 280 20.28 -1.98 6.91
C ARG A 280 21.71 -1.66 6.49
N VAL A 281 22.67 -2.44 6.97
CA VAL A 281 24.10 -2.28 6.63
C VAL A 281 24.46 -3.04 5.36
N ALA A 282 23.95 -4.26 5.18
CA ALA A 282 24.40 -5.14 4.09
C ALA A 282 23.90 -4.72 2.71
N LEU A 283 22.65 -4.27 2.58
CA LEU A 283 22.05 -3.99 1.26
C LEU A 283 22.67 -2.76 0.56
N PRO A 284 22.84 -1.60 1.23
CA PRO A 284 23.48 -0.45 0.60
C PRO A 284 24.94 -0.74 0.24
N ALA A 285 25.67 -1.45 1.11
CA ALA A 285 27.06 -1.85 0.84
C ALA A 285 27.18 -2.78 -0.38
N GLU A 286 26.23 -3.70 -0.56
CA GLU A 286 26.21 -4.57 -1.74
C GLU A 286 25.85 -3.80 -3.01
N LEU A 287 24.94 -2.82 -2.95
CA LEU A 287 24.64 -1.93 -4.09
C LEU A 287 25.83 -1.05 -4.46
N ALA A 288 26.50 -0.45 -3.47
CA ALA A 288 27.72 0.32 -3.68
C ALA A 288 28.83 -0.55 -4.31
N THR A 289 28.94 -1.81 -3.89
CA THR A 289 29.86 -2.77 -4.52
C THR A 289 29.45 -3.07 -5.96
N ALA A 290 28.15 -3.28 -6.22
CA ALA A 290 27.65 -3.55 -7.56
C ALA A 290 27.94 -2.39 -8.52
N GLU A 291 27.76 -1.14 -8.06
CA GLU A 291 28.06 0.06 -8.83
C GLU A 291 29.57 0.23 -9.06
N ALA A 292 30.40 0.03 -8.03
CA ALA A 292 31.84 0.26 -8.12
C ALA A 292 32.62 -0.86 -8.84
N LEU A 293 32.22 -2.13 -8.68
CA LEU A 293 33.03 -3.29 -9.10
C LEU A 293 32.34 -4.18 -10.13
N VAL A 294 31.02 -4.41 -10.01
CA VAL A 294 30.31 -5.34 -10.92
C VAL A 294 29.90 -4.63 -12.22
N ALA A 295 29.39 -3.40 -12.13
CA ALA A 295 28.95 -2.63 -13.30
C ALA A 295 30.07 -2.41 -14.34
N PRO A 296 31.34 -2.12 -13.98
CA PRO A 296 32.44 -2.03 -14.94
C PRO A 296 32.77 -3.34 -15.66
N CYS A 297 32.45 -4.50 -15.06
CA CYS A 297 32.69 -5.81 -15.65
C CYS A 297 31.65 -6.20 -16.71
N CYS A 298 30.53 -5.48 -16.76
CA CYS A 298 29.37 -5.80 -17.59
C CYS A 298 29.10 -4.71 -18.65
N PRO A 299 28.42 -5.03 -19.77
CA PRO A 299 27.96 -4.03 -20.72
C PRO A 299 26.95 -3.04 -20.09
N PRO A 300 26.96 -1.75 -20.49
CA PRO A 300 26.10 -0.73 -19.89
C PRO A 300 24.59 -1.00 -20.11
N HIS A 301 24.24 -1.67 -21.20
CA HIS A 301 22.85 -1.99 -21.52
C HIS A 301 22.26 -3.11 -20.63
N TYR A 302 23.08 -3.79 -19.81
CA TYR A 302 22.59 -4.73 -18.79
C TYR A 302 21.96 -4.00 -17.60
N LYS A 303 22.29 -2.72 -17.38
CA LYS A 303 21.80 -1.91 -16.25
C LYS A 303 21.93 -2.67 -14.92
N VAL A 304 23.16 -3.11 -14.65
CA VAL A 304 23.48 -4.03 -13.54
C VAL A 304 23.06 -3.47 -12.19
N VAL A 305 23.25 -2.18 -11.94
CA VAL A 305 22.85 -1.54 -10.67
C VAL A 305 21.34 -1.63 -10.47
N ARG A 306 20.56 -1.34 -11.52
CA ARG A 306 19.10 -1.51 -11.51
C ARG A 306 18.70 -2.97 -11.29
N LEU A 307 19.37 -3.90 -11.98
CA LEU A 307 19.14 -5.33 -11.83
C LEU A 307 19.34 -5.77 -10.37
N TRP A 308 20.44 -5.36 -9.75
CA TRP A 308 20.76 -5.63 -8.35
C TRP A 308 19.69 -5.07 -7.40
N ALA A 309 19.35 -3.78 -7.55
CA ALA A 309 18.35 -3.13 -6.71
C ALA A 309 16.99 -3.83 -6.79
N HIS A 310 16.55 -4.18 -8.00
CA HIS A 310 15.28 -4.88 -8.21
C HIS A 310 15.31 -6.29 -7.61
N THR A 311 16.41 -7.03 -7.79
CA THR A 311 16.55 -8.39 -7.24
C THR A 311 16.61 -8.39 -5.71
N LEU A 312 17.35 -7.46 -5.09
CA LEU A 312 17.38 -7.32 -3.64
C LEU A 312 16.02 -6.94 -3.08
N HIS A 313 15.33 -6.00 -3.73
CA HIS A 313 13.98 -5.59 -3.36
C HIS A 313 12.98 -6.75 -3.47
N SER A 314 12.97 -7.49 -4.59
CA SER A 314 12.05 -8.61 -4.80
C SER A 314 12.33 -9.78 -3.85
N GLY A 315 13.60 -10.08 -3.59
CA GLY A 315 14.00 -11.11 -2.63
C GLY A 315 13.58 -10.75 -1.21
N LEU A 316 13.79 -9.51 -0.80
CA LEU A 316 13.36 -9.00 0.50
C LEU A 316 11.83 -9.06 0.64
N ARG A 317 11.09 -8.60 -0.36
CA ARG A 317 9.62 -8.66 -0.36
C ARG A 317 9.11 -10.09 -0.19
N ARG A 318 9.68 -11.06 -0.91
CA ARG A 318 9.33 -12.48 -0.81
C ARG A 318 9.60 -13.01 0.61
N CYS A 319 10.74 -12.64 1.19
CA CYS A 319 11.09 -13.01 2.56
C CYS A 319 10.10 -12.44 3.58
N LEU A 320 9.72 -11.17 3.44
CA LEU A 320 8.73 -10.53 4.30
C LEU A 320 7.34 -11.15 4.15
N GLN A 321 6.93 -11.51 2.92
CA GLN A 321 5.68 -12.23 2.68
C GLN A 321 5.65 -13.59 3.38
N GLN A 322 6.73 -14.39 3.26
CA GLN A 322 6.86 -15.67 3.96
C GLN A 322 6.81 -15.50 5.49
N LEU A 323 7.40 -14.41 6.01
CA LEU A 323 7.37 -14.09 7.43
C LEU A 323 5.95 -13.71 7.91
N LEU A 324 5.16 -13.03 7.08
CA LEU A 324 3.77 -12.68 7.38
C LEU A 324 2.80 -13.86 7.26
N GLU A 325 3.07 -14.79 6.36
CA GLU A 325 2.32 -16.06 6.22
C GLU A 325 2.63 -17.05 7.36
N GLY A 326 3.75 -16.85 8.05
CA GLY A 326 4.23 -17.67 9.15
C GLY A 326 3.50 -17.44 10.48
N PRO A 327 4.15 -17.76 11.62
CA PRO A 327 3.55 -17.57 12.94
C PRO A 327 3.31 -16.09 13.25
N LYS A 328 2.30 -15.81 14.09
CA LYS A 328 1.99 -14.44 14.54
C LYS A 328 3.21 -13.80 15.20
N LEU A 329 3.61 -12.64 14.69
CA LEU A 329 4.73 -11.87 15.24
C LEU A 329 4.36 -11.26 16.60
N GLY A 330 5.34 -11.13 17.48
CA GLY A 330 5.17 -10.37 18.73
C GLY A 330 5.07 -8.87 18.48
N ALA A 331 4.55 -8.12 19.46
CA ALA A 331 4.34 -6.67 19.34
C ALA A 331 5.64 -5.91 19.04
N ALA A 332 6.76 -6.33 19.63
CA ALA A 332 8.08 -5.74 19.37
C ALA A 332 8.54 -5.96 17.92
N ASP A 333 8.37 -7.17 17.39
CA ASP A 333 8.73 -7.51 16.01
C ASP A 333 7.81 -6.81 14.99
N ALA A 334 6.50 -6.73 15.28
CA ALA A 334 5.54 -6.00 14.46
C ALA A 334 5.87 -4.50 14.40
N PHE A 335 6.21 -3.90 15.55
CA PHE A 335 6.64 -2.51 15.63
C PHE A 335 7.93 -2.27 14.85
N ALA A 336 8.95 -3.11 15.04
CA ALA A 336 10.22 -2.99 14.35
C ALA A 336 10.04 -3.10 12.83
N LEU A 337 9.21 -4.03 12.36
CA LEU A 337 8.93 -4.21 10.93
C LEU A 337 8.19 -3.01 10.33
N LEU A 338 7.14 -2.51 11.01
CA LEU A 338 6.40 -1.33 10.53
C LEU A 338 7.30 -0.09 10.50
N HIS A 339 8.06 0.17 11.56
CA HIS A 339 8.99 1.29 11.60
C HIS A 339 10.04 1.20 10.50
N TRP A 340 10.66 0.03 10.34
CA TRP A 340 11.73 -0.18 9.38
C TRP A 340 11.26 -0.05 7.94
N THR A 341 10.10 -0.66 7.60
CA THR A 341 9.56 -0.61 6.24
C THR A 341 9.11 0.80 5.84
N LEU A 342 8.51 1.56 6.76
CA LEU A 342 7.97 2.89 6.46
C LEU A 342 9.04 3.99 6.48
N HIS A 343 10.00 3.95 7.41
CA HIS A 343 10.94 5.06 7.62
C HIS A 343 12.39 4.73 7.26
N VAL A 344 12.83 3.50 7.51
CA VAL A 344 14.25 3.14 7.35
C VAL A 344 14.54 2.69 5.93
N TYR A 345 13.68 1.86 5.32
CA TYR A 345 13.95 1.25 4.02
C TYR A 345 14.12 2.27 2.88
N LEU A 346 13.17 3.19 2.76
CA LEU A 346 13.21 4.29 1.79
C LEU A 346 13.96 5.53 2.32
N GLY A 347 14.45 5.46 3.56
CA GLY A 347 15.15 6.56 4.21
C GLY A 347 16.57 6.80 3.67
N PRO A 348 17.22 7.89 4.11
CA PRO A 348 18.58 8.26 3.68
C PRO A 348 19.65 7.26 4.14
N GLU A 349 19.34 6.40 5.10
CA GLU A 349 20.26 5.38 5.63
C GLU A 349 20.32 4.12 4.75
N MET A 350 19.45 3.98 3.75
CA MET A 350 19.31 2.79 2.92
C MET A 350 19.11 3.13 1.44
N MET A 351 17.92 2.84 0.88
CA MET A 351 17.65 2.95 -0.55
C MET A 351 17.47 4.41 -0.99
N GLY A 352 17.22 5.32 -0.04
CA GLY A 352 17.17 6.76 -0.27
C GLY A 352 18.51 7.47 -0.03
N SER A 353 19.61 6.73 0.13
CA SER A 353 20.94 7.33 0.34
C SER A 353 21.42 8.07 -0.91
N LEU A 354 22.03 9.25 -0.70
CA LEU A 354 22.56 10.08 -1.79
C LEU A 354 23.82 9.48 -2.43
N GLU A 355 24.41 8.47 -1.81
CA GLU A 355 25.58 7.76 -2.32
C GLU A 355 25.21 6.76 -3.42
N LEU A 356 23.94 6.35 -3.50
CA LEU A 356 23.44 5.47 -4.55
C LEU A 356 23.03 6.28 -5.78
N GLY A 357 23.47 5.83 -6.96
CA GLY A 357 23.06 6.46 -8.22
C GLY A 357 21.55 6.31 -8.52
N PRO A 358 21.01 7.08 -9.48
CA PRO A 358 19.58 7.05 -9.84
C PRO A 358 19.13 5.70 -10.41
N GLU A 359 20.07 4.84 -10.85
CA GLU A 359 19.75 3.48 -11.31
C GLU A 359 19.38 2.53 -10.17
N ALA A 360 19.77 2.83 -8.94
CA ALA A 360 19.42 2.06 -7.74
C ALA A 360 18.06 2.45 -7.13
N ASP A 361 17.34 3.40 -7.74
CA ASP A 361 16.05 3.86 -7.26
C ASP A 361 14.99 2.76 -7.31
N VAL A 362 14.39 2.49 -6.14
CA VAL A 362 13.31 1.50 -5.94
C VAL A 362 11.96 2.16 -5.67
N SER A 363 11.87 3.49 -5.69
CA SER A 363 10.62 4.22 -5.40
C SER A 363 9.47 3.90 -6.36
N GLN A 364 9.80 3.49 -7.59
CA GLN A 364 8.84 3.09 -8.62
C GLN A 364 8.41 1.61 -8.53
N LEU A 365 9.05 0.83 -7.65
CA LEU A 365 8.70 -0.58 -7.45
C LEU A 365 7.49 -0.70 -6.52
N GLU A 366 6.88 -1.89 -6.52
CA GLU A 366 5.84 -2.21 -5.56
C GLU A 366 6.36 -2.08 -4.12
N PRO A 367 5.56 -1.62 -3.16
CA PRO A 367 6.02 -1.49 -1.79
C PRO A 367 6.33 -2.87 -1.17
N LEU A 368 7.31 -2.90 -0.25
CA LEU A 368 7.68 -4.13 0.47
C LEU A 368 6.49 -4.75 1.21
N LEU A 369 5.65 -3.90 1.79
CA LEU A 369 4.39 -4.27 2.43
C LEU A 369 3.24 -3.64 1.66
N THR A 370 2.24 -4.45 1.33
CA THR A 370 0.98 -3.92 0.80
C THR A 370 0.24 -3.15 1.90
N PRO A 371 -0.67 -2.23 1.55
CA PRO A 371 -1.49 -1.54 2.56
C PRO A 371 -2.27 -2.53 3.44
N GLU A 372 -2.73 -3.65 2.89
CA GLU A 372 -3.40 -4.71 3.65
C GLU A 372 -2.48 -5.36 4.69
N ASN A 373 -1.22 -5.62 4.33
CA ASN A 373 -0.22 -6.16 5.25
C ASN A 373 0.06 -5.17 6.39
N ILE A 374 0.14 -3.87 6.08
CA ILE A 374 0.33 -2.81 7.08
C ILE A 374 -0.87 -2.79 8.04
N GLU A 375 -2.10 -2.76 7.51
CA GLU A 375 -3.31 -2.77 8.34
C GLU A 375 -3.41 -4.00 9.24
N GLN A 376 -3.01 -5.18 8.74
CA GLN A 376 -2.97 -6.43 9.50
C GLN A 376 -1.93 -6.37 10.62
N LEU A 377 -0.72 -5.90 10.32
CA LEU A 377 0.35 -5.72 11.31
C LEU A 377 -0.04 -4.70 12.39
N GLU A 378 -0.62 -3.57 12.00
CA GLU A 378 -1.12 -2.56 12.92
C GLU A 378 -2.23 -3.13 13.83
N ALA A 379 -3.18 -3.90 13.28
CA ALA A 379 -4.25 -4.52 14.05
C ALA A 379 -3.70 -5.53 15.05
N MET A 380 -2.77 -6.38 14.59
CA MET A 380 -2.10 -7.35 15.45
C MET A 380 -1.32 -6.67 16.57
N PHE A 381 -0.56 -5.61 16.27
CA PHE A 381 0.13 -4.82 17.29
C PHE A 381 -0.85 -4.27 18.33
N VAL A 382 -1.93 -3.62 17.89
CA VAL A 382 -2.94 -3.02 18.78
C VAL A 382 -3.56 -4.07 19.68
N THR A 383 -3.94 -5.24 19.16
CA THR A 383 -4.55 -6.32 19.97
C THR A 383 -3.60 -6.86 21.05
N GLN A 384 -2.29 -6.94 20.76
CA GLN A 384 -1.32 -7.40 21.76
C GLN A 384 -1.03 -6.33 22.82
N ILE A 385 -0.89 -5.07 22.41
CA ILE A 385 -0.70 -3.96 23.35
C ILE A 385 -1.93 -3.76 24.23
N GLN A 386 -3.14 -3.94 23.69
CA GLN A 386 -4.39 -3.87 24.46
C GLN A 386 -4.37 -4.80 25.68
N VAL A 387 -3.91 -6.05 25.52
CA VAL A 387 -3.80 -7.00 26.62
C VAL A 387 -2.83 -6.51 27.70
N ASN A 388 -1.68 -5.95 27.29
CA ASN A 388 -0.69 -5.42 28.22
C ASN A 388 -1.22 -4.17 28.97
N VAL A 389 -1.83 -3.24 28.25
CA VAL A 389 -2.43 -2.02 28.81
C VAL A 389 -3.54 -2.39 29.80
N ALA A 390 -4.47 -3.26 29.42
CA ALA A 390 -5.53 -3.73 30.31
C ALA A 390 -4.96 -4.35 31.59
N GLN A 391 -3.90 -5.17 31.47
CA GLN A 391 -3.26 -5.78 32.62
C GLN A 391 -2.56 -4.75 33.53
N TRP A 392 -1.87 -3.75 32.96
CA TRP A 392 -1.22 -2.69 33.74
C TRP A 392 -2.24 -1.80 34.45
N LEU A 393 -3.33 -1.42 33.77
CA LEU A 393 -4.43 -0.66 34.37
C LEU A 393 -5.11 -1.44 35.49
N GLN A 394 -5.36 -2.74 35.31
CA GLN A 394 -5.93 -3.57 36.36
C GLN A 394 -5.00 -3.68 37.58
N LYS A 395 -3.69 -3.86 37.37
CA LYS A 395 -2.71 -3.86 38.47
C LYS A 395 -2.67 -2.53 39.22
N ALA A 396 -2.81 -1.41 38.51
CA ALA A 396 -2.89 -0.10 39.14
C ALA A 396 -4.16 0.04 39.99
N LEU A 397 -5.31 -0.45 39.50
CA LEU A 397 -6.56 -0.51 40.27
C LEU A 397 -6.42 -1.39 41.52
N ASP A 398 -5.87 -2.60 41.38
CA ASP A 398 -5.71 -3.53 42.50
C ASP A 398 -4.81 -2.92 43.59
N GLY A 399 -3.78 -2.18 43.20
CA GLY A 399 -2.94 -1.40 44.11
C GLY A 399 -3.74 -0.35 44.89
N GLU A 400 -4.60 0.41 44.22
CA GLU A 400 -5.45 1.42 44.86
C GLU A 400 -6.49 0.78 45.80
N VAL A 401 -7.12 -0.33 45.41
CA VAL A 401 -8.09 -1.06 46.26
C VAL A 401 -7.44 -1.58 47.54
N ALA A 402 -6.18 -1.99 47.47
CA ALA A 402 -5.42 -2.42 48.64
C ALA A 402 -5.14 -1.27 49.64
N GLU A 403 -5.08 -0.03 49.18
CA GLU A 403 -4.93 1.14 50.05
C GLU A 403 -6.20 1.44 50.86
N TRP A 404 -7.39 1.25 50.27
CA TRP A 404 -8.67 1.64 50.91
C TRP A 404 -8.97 0.94 52.25
N ASN A 405 -8.34 -0.20 52.51
CA ASN A 405 -8.51 -0.98 53.74
C ASN A 405 -7.42 -0.72 54.79
N ARG A 406 -6.50 0.23 54.56
CA ARG A 406 -5.44 0.54 55.51
C ARG A 406 -5.95 1.32 56.72
N GLU A 407 -5.27 1.15 57.85
CA GLU A 407 -5.51 1.90 59.09
C GLU A 407 -5.07 3.37 59.02
N GLN A 408 -4.38 3.78 57.96
CA GLN A 408 -3.89 5.15 57.79
C GLN A 408 -4.86 5.94 56.90
N GLU A 409 -4.98 7.24 57.17
CA GLU A 409 -5.69 8.17 56.27
C GLU A 409 -5.03 8.21 54.88
N PRO A 410 -5.78 8.56 53.82
CA PRO A 410 -5.20 8.80 52.51
C PRO A 410 -4.13 9.90 52.57
N GLY A 411 -3.06 9.72 51.80
CA GLY A 411 -2.00 10.73 51.68
C GLY A 411 -2.56 12.09 51.24
N THR A 412 -1.93 13.17 51.69
CA THR A 412 -2.26 14.54 51.26
C THR A 412 -1.15 15.13 50.41
N ASP A 413 -1.50 15.96 49.43
CA ASP A 413 -0.54 16.69 48.62
C ASP A 413 0.05 17.89 49.39
N SER A 414 1.00 18.60 48.77
CA SER A 414 1.63 19.80 49.36
C SER A 414 0.65 20.92 49.71
N SER A 415 -0.56 20.85 49.14
CA SER A 415 -1.63 21.82 49.32
C SER A 415 -2.70 21.32 50.30
N GLY A 416 -2.50 20.16 50.94
CA GLY A 416 -3.38 19.60 51.95
C GLY A 416 -4.63 18.88 51.41
N PHE A 417 -4.73 18.64 50.10
CA PHE A 417 -5.83 17.85 49.51
C PHE A 417 -5.51 16.37 49.52
N TYR A 418 -6.53 15.51 49.64
CA TYR A 418 -6.32 14.07 49.50
C TYR A 418 -5.77 13.72 48.12
N HIS A 419 -4.78 12.84 48.08
CA HIS A 419 -4.01 12.50 46.90
C HIS A 419 -3.91 10.98 46.72
N SER A 420 -4.10 10.54 45.48
CA SER A 420 -3.73 9.20 45.00
C SER A 420 -2.79 9.34 43.80
N PRO A 421 -1.76 8.48 43.67
CA PRO A 421 -0.89 8.44 42.50
C PRO A 421 -1.56 7.80 41.27
N LEU A 422 -2.71 7.14 41.43
CA LEU A 422 -3.40 6.42 40.36
C LEU A 422 -3.67 7.22 39.08
N PRO A 423 -4.18 8.48 39.10
CA PRO A 423 -4.44 9.21 37.86
C PRO A 423 -3.17 9.45 37.05
N ALA A 424 -2.03 9.73 37.71
CA ALA A 424 -0.76 9.91 37.03
C ALA A 424 -0.27 8.60 36.39
N ILE A 425 -0.39 7.47 37.11
CA ILE A 425 0.00 6.15 36.60
C ILE A 425 -0.85 5.77 35.38
N VAL A 426 -2.18 5.95 35.46
CA VAL A 426 -3.11 5.63 34.36
C VAL A 426 -2.81 6.48 33.13
N LEU A 427 -2.63 7.79 33.28
CA LEU A 427 -2.32 8.68 32.18
C LEU A 427 -0.97 8.34 31.55
N GLN A 428 0.05 8.08 32.37
CA GLN A 428 1.39 7.72 31.89
C GLN A 428 1.35 6.43 31.04
N ILE A 429 0.66 5.38 31.51
CA ILE A 429 0.52 4.13 30.76
C ILE A 429 -0.09 4.41 29.38
N LEU A 430 -1.17 5.20 29.31
CA LEU A 430 -1.86 5.45 28.06
C LEU A 430 -1.03 6.37 27.13
N GLU A 431 -0.50 7.46 27.66
CA GLU A 431 0.28 8.46 26.91
C GLU A 431 1.55 7.86 26.30
N GLU A 432 2.32 7.06 27.05
CA GLU A 432 3.55 6.45 26.55
C GLU A 432 3.27 5.51 25.36
N ASN A 433 2.20 4.70 25.44
CA ASN A 433 1.84 3.78 24.37
C ASN A 433 1.36 4.54 23.11
N ILE A 434 0.61 5.63 23.27
CA ILE A 434 0.20 6.49 22.15
C ILE A 434 1.44 7.16 21.53
N ARG A 435 2.33 7.73 22.34
CA ARG A 435 3.51 8.47 21.88
C ARG A 435 4.51 7.59 21.13
N VAL A 436 4.75 6.36 21.58
CA VAL A 436 5.69 5.45 20.89
C VAL A 436 5.23 5.13 19.47
N THR A 437 3.92 5.08 19.23
CA THR A 437 3.38 4.75 17.91
C THR A 437 3.37 5.90 16.90
N SER A 438 3.49 7.15 17.35
CA SER A 438 3.65 8.30 16.44
C SER A 438 4.97 8.27 15.66
N LEU A 439 5.96 7.52 16.15
CA LEU A 439 7.24 7.28 15.46
C LEU A 439 7.09 6.38 14.22
N VAL A 440 5.97 5.65 14.10
CA VAL A 440 5.76 4.66 13.03
C VAL A 440 4.80 5.17 11.97
N SER A 441 3.57 5.51 12.37
CA SER A 441 2.58 6.02 11.42
C SER A 441 1.45 6.71 12.16
N GLU A 442 0.84 7.69 11.50
CA GLU A 442 -0.36 8.36 12.02
C GLU A 442 -1.56 7.40 12.09
N SER A 443 -1.64 6.41 11.20
CA SER A 443 -2.66 5.35 11.23
C SER A 443 -2.54 4.47 12.48
N LEU A 444 -1.34 4.01 12.81
CA LEU A 444 -1.09 3.22 14.01
C LEU A 444 -1.37 4.03 15.28
N GLN A 445 -0.91 5.29 15.31
CA GLN A 445 -1.17 6.19 16.44
C GLN A 445 -2.67 6.37 16.69
N ARG A 446 -3.46 6.61 15.64
CA ARG A 446 -4.93 6.72 15.75
C ARG A 446 -5.58 5.45 16.27
N ARG A 447 -5.13 4.27 15.81
CA ARG A 447 -5.65 2.98 16.29
C ARG A 447 -5.32 2.72 17.75
N VAL A 448 -4.08 3.01 18.18
CA VAL A 448 -3.67 2.87 19.59
C VAL A 448 -4.38 3.88 20.47
N HIS A 449 -4.58 5.12 20.01
CA HIS A 449 -5.39 6.12 20.70
C HIS A 449 -6.82 5.63 20.93
N GLY A 450 -7.50 5.12 19.89
CA GLY A 450 -8.84 4.56 20.03
C GLY A 450 -8.90 3.38 21.01
N MET A 451 -7.91 2.49 20.97
CA MET A 451 -7.77 1.40 21.94
C MET A 451 -7.55 1.93 23.36
N ALA A 452 -6.66 2.89 23.57
CA ALA A 452 -6.37 3.50 24.87
C ALA A 452 -7.61 4.14 25.51
N LEU A 453 -8.43 4.85 24.72
CA LEU A 453 -9.70 5.42 25.21
C LEU A 453 -10.71 4.33 25.57
N SER A 454 -10.78 3.25 24.78
CA SER A 454 -11.63 2.09 25.07
C SER A 454 -11.23 1.43 26.39
N GLU A 455 -9.93 1.19 26.59
CA GLU A 455 -9.39 0.61 27.82
C GLU A 455 -9.57 1.53 29.03
N LEU A 456 -9.42 2.85 28.86
CA LEU A 456 -9.74 3.81 29.91
C LEU A 456 -11.22 3.72 30.30
N GLY A 457 -12.14 3.64 29.33
CA GLY A 457 -13.56 3.43 29.60
C GLY A 457 -13.85 2.12 30.34
N THR A 458 -13.16 1.02 29.99
CA THR A 458 -13.25 -0.27 30.69
C THR A 458 -12.73 -0.17 32.11
N PHE A 459 -11.58 0.47 32.30
CA PHE A 459 -10.99 0.72 33.60
C PHE A 459 -11.92 1.53 34.51
N LEU A 460 -12.57 2.59 34.00
CA LEU A 460 -13.54 3.39 34.77
C LEU A 460 -14.73 2.56 35.26
N ARG A 461 -15.23 1.64 34.43
CA ARG A 461 -16.29 0.70 34.85
C ARG A 461 -15.80 -0.25 35.94
N SER A 462 -14.64 -0.88 35.76
CA SER A 462 -14.04 -1.75 36.78
C SER A 462 -13.73 -1.01 38.08
N PHE A 463 -13.31 0.25 38.01
CA PHE A 463 -13.09 1.13 39.15
C PHE A 463 -14.40 1.40 39.90
N SER A 464 -15.47 1.74 39.17
CA SER A 464 -16.81 1.89 39.75
C SER A 464 -17.27 0.59 40.43
N ASP A 465 -17.12 -0.56 39.80
CA ASP A 465 -17.48 -1.85 40.40
C ASP A 465 -16.67 -2.16 41.67
N ALA A 466 -15.39 -1.81 41.68
CA ALA A 466 -14.53 -1.92 42.86
C ALA A 466 -15.04 -1.04 44.02
N LEU A 467 -15.43 0.21 43.74
CA LEU A 467 -16.05 1.08 44.75
C LEU A 467 -17.37 0.52 45.29
N ILE A 468 -18.19 -0.08 44.43
CA ILE A 468 -19.47 -0.70 44.84
C ILE A 468 -19.24 -1.88 45.78
N ARG A 469 -18.22 -2.71 45.50
CA ARG A 469 -17.82 -3.80 46.38
C ARG A 469 -17.30 -3.25 47.71
N PHE A 470 -16.36 -2.31 47.65
CA PHE A 470 -15.81 -1.64 48.84
C PHE A 470 -16.91 -1.06 49.75
N SER A 471 -17.89 -0.34 49.17
CA SER A 471 -19.01 0.21 49.95
C SER A 471 -19.90 -0.87 50.55
N ARG A 472 -20.16 -1.95 49.81
CA ARG A 472 -20.99 -3.06 50.25
C ARG A 472 -20.34 -3.80 51.43
N ASP A 473 -19.04 -4.06 51.33
CA ASP A 473 -18.28 -4.80 52.33
C ASP A 473 -18.18 -4.00 53.64
N HIS A 474 -18.03 -2.67 53.54
CA HIS A 474 -18.09 -1.74 54.67
C HIS A 474 -19.48 -1.74 55.33
N ILE A 475 -20.57 -1.56 54.56
CA ILE A 475 -21.93 -1.49 55.11
C ILE A 475 -22.36 -2.80 55.76
N ARG A 476 -21.96 -3.95 55.20
CA ARG A 476 -22.29 -5.28 55.75
C ARG A 476 -21.42 -5.67 56.95
N GLY A 477 -20.35 -4.93 57.21
CA GLY A 477 -19.38 -5.24 58.25
C GLY A 477 -18.49 -6.45 57.94
N GLU A 478 -18.39 -6.85 56.68
CA GLU A 478 -17.49 -7.91 56.21
C GLU A 478 -16.04 -7.41 56.22
N ALA A 479 -15.81 -6.14 55.89
CA ALA A 479 -14.52 -5.45 55.98
C ALA A 479 -14.72 -3.98 56.37
N MET A 480 -14.62 -3.67 57.67
CA MET A 480 -14.82 -2.31 58.18
C MET A 480 -13.60 -1.43 57.91
N ALA A 481 -13.64 -0.68 56.81
CA ALA A 481 -12.63 0.32 56.49
C ALA A 481 -12.64 1.49 57.51
N PRO A 482 -11.54 1.74 58.24
CA PRO A 482 -11.49 2.75 59.31
C PRO A 482 -11.60 4.18 58.77
N HIS A 483 -11.14 4.43 57.55
CA HIS A 483 -11.16 5.73 56.88
C HIS A 483 -12.02 5.73 55.62
N TYR A 484 -13.20 5.10 55.68
CA TYR A 484 -14.12 4.93 54.54
C TYR A 484 -14.41 6.24 53.78
N VAL A 485 -14.89 7.27 54.47
CA VAL A 485 -15.22 8.57 53.84
C VAL A 485 -13.97 9.29 53.30
N PRO A 486 -12.84 9.41 54.04
CA PRO A 486 -11.60 9.95 53.49
C PRO A 486 -11.14 9.29 52.18
N TYR A 487 -11.19 7.97 52.05
CA TYR A 487 -10.81 7.30 50.80
C TYR A 487 -11.81 7.60 49.66
N LEU A 488 -13.11 7.71 49.94
CA LEU A 488 -14.08 8.18 48.92
C LEU A 488 -13.79 9.63 48.47
N LEU A 489 -13.39 10.51 49.38
CA LEU A 489 -13.00 11.89 49.03
C LEU A 489 -11.68 11.93 48.23
N ALA A 490 -10.73 11.05 48.53
CA ALA A 490 -9.51 10.86 47.75
C ALA A 490 -9.82 10.40 46.31
N THR A 491 -10.74 9.43 46.16
CA THR A 491 -11.16 8.96 44.84
C THR A 491 -11.93 10.03 44.05
N LEU A 492 -12.65 10.94 44.71
CA LEU A 492 -13.28 12.10 44.06
C LEU A 492 -12.23 13.09 43.52
N ASN A 493 -11.15 13.33 44.27
CA ASN A 493 -10.02 14.13 43.79
C ASN A 493 -9.30 13.44 42.62
N TYR A 494 -9.15 12.11 42.66
CA TYR A 494 -8.64 11.33 41.53
C TYR A 494 -9.48 11.53 40.27
N GLN A 495 -10.80 11.35 40.36
CA GLN A 495 -11.71 11.53 39.23
C GLN A 495 -11.60 12.94 38.64
N SER A 496 -11.52 13.96 39.52
CA SER A 496 -11.36 15.36 39.10
C SER A 496 -10.02 15.60 38.39
N ALA A 497 -8.93 15.03 38.91
CA ALA A 497 -7.60 15.12 38.30
C ALA A 497 -7.57 14.44 36.92
N LEU A 498 -8.16 13.26 36.81
CA LEU A 498 -8.26 12.52 35.56
C LEU A 498 -9.11 13.27 34.53
N SER A 499 -10.27 13.80 34.93
CA SER A 499 -11.12 14.63 34.06
C SER A 499 -10.40 15.87 33.53
N SER A 500 -9.61 16.54 34.36
CA SER A 500 -8.83 17.71 33.91
C SER A 500 -7.66 17.39 32.98
N SER A 501 -7.19 16.14 32.99
CA SER A 501 -5.95 15.73 32.30
C SER A 501 -6.19 14.78 31.13
N VAL A 502 -7.42 14.29 30.94
CA VAL A 502 -7.78 13.35 29.86
C VAL A 502 -7.55 13.96 28.48
N SER A 503 -7.62 15.29 28.35
CA SER A 503 -7.31 16.01 27.11
C SER A 503 -5.87 15.85 26.63
N VAL A 504 -4.93 15.54 27.54
CA VAL A 504 -3.52 15.27 27.19
C VAL A 504 -3.39 14.05 26.26
N LEU A 505 -4.36 13.14 26.30
CA LEU A 505 -4.35 11.95 25.45
C LEU A 505 -4.76 12.25 24.00
N GLN A 506 -5.30 13.45 23.69
CA GLN A 506 -5.70 13.78 22.34
C GLN A 506 -4.49 14.05 21.43
N PRO A 507 -4.39 13.41 20.26
CA PRO A 507 -3.41 13.77 19.25
C PRO A 507 -3.76 15.13 18.60
N ASP A 508 -2.73 15.87 18.19
CA ASP A 508 -2.87 17.15 17.50
C ASP A 508 -3.74 16.99 16.24
N GLY A 509 -4.87 17.70 16.18
CA GLY A 509 -5.81 17.67 15.04
C GLY A 509 -6.97 16.67 15.16
N ALA A 510 -7.11 15.95 16.29
CA ALA A 510 -8.24 15.05 16.54
C ALA A 510 -9.58 15.79 16.70
N ALA A 511 -10.69 15.14 16.32
CA ALA A 511 -12.03 15.68 16.49
C ALA A 511 -12.43 15.64 17.98
N SER A 512 -13.08 16.70 18.48
CA SER A 512 -13.43 16.84 19.89
C SER A 512 -14.40 15.77 20.43
N GLY A 513 -15.00 14.93 19.57
CA GLY A 513 -16.02 13.95 19.92
C GLY A 513 -15.50 12.62 20.49
N ASP A 514 -14.21 12.30 20.30
CA ASP A 514 -13.67 10.98 20.64
C ASP A 514 -13.60 10.71 22.16
N LEU A 515 -13.54 11.78 22.96
CA LEU A 515 -13.51 11.69 24.43
C LEU A 515 -14.88 11.56 25.09
N ALA A 516 -15.97 11.85 24.38
CA ALA A 516 -17.33 11.84 24.93
C ALA A 516 -17.69 10.58 25.75
N PRO A 517 -17.36 9.33 25.32
CA PRO A 517 -17.65 8.15 26.14
C PRO A 517 -16.82 8.07 27.43
N VAL A 518 -15.59 8.57 27.42
CA VAL A 518 -14.71 8.62 28.60
C VAL A 518 -15.19 9.70 29.56
N GLU A 519 -15.54 10.89 29.06
CA GLU A 519 -16.10 11.98 29.84
C GLU A 519 -17.41 11.55 30.53
N ALA A 520 -18.32 10.90 29.80
CA ALA A 520 -19.54 10.34 30.38
C ALA A 520 -19.26 9.29 31.46
N GLY A 521 -18.22 8.45 31.28
CA GLY A 521 -17.77 7.48 32.27
C GLY A 521 -17.21 8.14 33.54
N LEU A 522 -16.45 9.23 33.38
CA LEU A 522 -15.92 10.03 34.49
C LEU A 522 -17.04 10.73 35.26
N ASP A 523 -18.06 11.24 34.58
CA ASP A 523 -19.23 11.87 35.18
C ASP A 523 -20.08 10.85 35.96
N GLU A 524 -20.27 9.64 35.41
CA GLU A 524 -20.93 8.55 36.13
C GLU A 524 -20.14 8.16 37.39
N LEU A 525 -18.82 8.05 37.28
CA LEU A 525 -17.96 7.76 38.42
C LEU A 525 -18.05 8.85 39.49
N GLN A 526 -18.03 10.14 39.10
CA GLN A 526 -18.22 11.26 40.02
C GLN A 526 -19.55 11.17 40.77
N ARG A 527 -20.66 10.97 40.03
CA ARG A 527 -21.99 10.82 40.60
C ARG A 527 -22.07 9.62 41.55
N ARG A 528 -21.41 8.52 41.19
CA ARG A 528 -21.34 7.32 42.03
C ARG A 528 -20.60 7.59 43.34
N ILE A 529 -19.42 8.20 43.28
CA ILE A 529 -18.62 8.53 44.47
C ILE A 529 -19.40 9.48 45.39
N CYS A 530 -19.97 10.55 44.84
CA CYS A 530 -20.78 11.50 45.61
C CYS A 530 -21.95 10.81 46.30
N ARG A 531 -22.66 9.92 45.59
CA ARG A 531 -23.75 9.14 46.17
C ARG A 531 -23.30 8.25 47.33
N LEU A 532 -22.16 7.56 47.21
CA LEU A 532 -21.63 6.71 48.28
C LEU A 532 -21.25 7.52 49.52
N VAL A 533 -20.67 8.72 49.36
CA VAL A 533 -20.38 9.64 50.46
C VAL A 533 -21.67 10.08 51.15
N LEU A 534 -22.69 10.44 50.37
CA LEU A 534 -23.97 10.89 50.91
C LEU A 534 -24.74 9.77 51.59
N GLU A 535 -24.67 8.53 51.09
CA GLU A 535 -25.23 7.35 51.76
C GLU A 535 -24.61 7.13 53.15
N ALA A 536 -23.30 7.40 53.31
CA ALA A 536 -22.65 7.37 54.62
C ALA A 536 -23.13 8.49 55.56
N LEU A 537 -23.26 9.72 55.07
CA LEU A 537 -23.84 10.84 55.85
C LEU A 537 -25.27 10.50 56.30
N LEU A 538 -26.06 9.95 55.39
CA LEU A 538 -27.44 9.54 55.69
C LEU A 538 -27.51 8.46 56.75
N ALA A 539 -26.61 7.47 56.71
CA ALA A 539 -26.55 6.43 57.75
C ALA A 539 -26.27 7.03 59.14
N GLU A 540 -25.44 8.06 59.26
CA GLU A 540 -25.16 8.74 60.54
C GLU A 540 -26.33 9.58 61.06
N LEU A 541 -27.12 10.18 60.15
CA LEU A 541 -28.25 11.05 60.47
C LEU A 541 -29.59 10.31 60.60
N GLN A 542 -29.72 9.12 60.01
CA GLN A 542 -30.92 8.30 60.00
C GLN A 542 -31.61 8.15 61.38
N PRO A 543 -30.93 7.83 62.49
CA PRO A 543 -31.59 7.71 63.80
C PRO A 543 -32.21 9.02 64.30
N LEU A 544 -31.63 10.17 63.92
CA LEU A 544 -32.17 11.49 64.28
C LEU A 544 -33.41 11.82 63.44
N PHE A 545 -33.39 11.49 62.14
CA PHE A 545 -34.55 11.67 61.26
C PHE A 545 -35.70 10.70 61.58
N GLU A 546 -35.42 9.51 62.12
CA GLU A 546 -36.45 8.61 62.63
C GLU A 546 -37.18 9.17 63.86
N ALA A 547 -36.53 10.03 64.64
CA ALA A 547 -37.15 10.73 65.76
C ALA A 547 -37.96 11.98 65.34
N LEU A 548 -38.04 12.30 64.05
CA LEU A 548 -38.73 13.46 63.49
C LEU A 548 -39.95 13.08 62.63
N PRO A 549 -41.13 13.71 62.79
CA PRO A 549 -41.50 14.68 63.81
C PRO A 549 -41.90 13.98 65.11
N SER A 550 -41.52 14.56 66.26
CA SER A 550 -41.94 14.11 67.59
C SER A 550 -42.39 15.29 68.47
N ARG A 551 -43.06 15.02 69.60
CA ARG A 551 -43.40 16.08 70.57
C ARG A 551 -42.16 16.74 71.18
N ARG A 552 -41.03 16.03 71.23
CA ARG A 552 -39.74 16.60 71.67
C ARG A 552 -39.21 17.63 70.67
N TRP A 553 -39.31 17.34 69.37
CA TRP A 553 -38.98 18.29 68.31
C TRP A 553 -39.81 19.57 68.34
N LEU A 554 -41.11 19.50 68.64
CA LEU A 554 -41.95 20.70 68.78
C LEU A 554 -41.50 21.62 69.94
N SER A 555 -40.99 21.03 71.02
CA SER A 555 -40.68 21.75 72.25
C SER A 555 -39.23 22.20 72.38
N SER A 556 -38.29 21.59 71.65
CA SER A 556 -36.85 21.89 71.75
C SER A 556 -36.12 21.82 70.39
N PRO A 557 -35.15 22.71 70.12
CA PRO A 557 -34.28 22.66 68.94
C PRO A 557 -33.25 21.51 68.96
N GLU A 558 -33.04 20.86 70.11
CA GLU A 558 -31.94 19.89 70.34
C GLU A 558 -31.80 18.84 69.22
N LEU A 559 -32.91 18.29 68.71
CA LEU A 559 -32.87 17.28 67.66
C LEU A 559 -32.30 17.80 66.34
N LEU A 560 -32.54 19.06 65.99
CA LEU A 560 -31.97 19.66 64.78
C LEU A 560 -30.55 20.16 65.04
N ASP A 561 -30.26 20.65 66.25
CA ASP A 561 -28.90 21.02 66.64
C ASP A 561 -27.95 19.82 66.54
N ASP A 562 -28.38 18.62 66.99
CA ASP A 562 -27.64 17.36 66.83
C ASP A 562 -27.42 16.99 65.35
N VAL A 563 -28.43 17.19 64.49
CA VAL A 563 -28.31 16.97 63.04
C VAL A 563 -27.29 17.93 62.44
N CYS A 564 -27.34 19.21 62.82
CA CYS A 564 -26.39 20.22 62.39
C CYS A 564 -24.97 19.86 62.84
N GLU A 565 -24.75 19.51 64.10
CA GLU A 565 -23.42 19.15 64.64
C GLU A 565 -22.81 17.95 63.91
N ARG A 566 -23.58 16.87 63.73
CA ARG A 566 -23.11 15.69 62.99
C ARG A 566 -22.82 16.00 61.53
N THR A 567 -23.66 16.80 60.88
CA THR A 567 -23.44 17.23 59.50
C THR A 567 -22.17 18.07 59.39
N VAL A 568 -21.94 19.02 60.30
CA VAL A 568 -20.69 19.79 60.34
C VAL A 568 -19.51 18.87 60.47
N ARG A 569 -19.53 17.95 61.45
CA ARG A 569 -18.44 17.01 61.71
C ARG A 569 -18.12 16.14 60.50
N PHE A 570 -19.14 15.57 59.86
CA PHE A 570 -18.97 14.75 58.66
C PHE A 570 -18.37 15.54 57.50
N CYS A 571 -18.84 16.77 57.27
CA CYS A 571 -18.37 17.62 56.18
C CYS A 571 -16.99 18.26 56.44
N GLN A 572 -16.38 18.12 57.64
CA GLN A 572 -15.08 18.71 57.95
C GLN A 572 -13.99 18.30 56.94
N ASP A 573 -14.03 17.05 56.47
CA ASP A 573 -13.03 16.52 55.55
C ASP A 573 -13.25 16.96 54.10
N PHE A 574 -14.39 17.60 53.79
CA PHE A 574 -14.67 18.09 52.44
C PHE A 574 -13.70 19.22 52.05
N ARG A 575 -13.09 19.92 53.01
CA ARG A 575 -12.01 20.90 52.76
C ARG A 575 -10.76 20.30 52.09
N ARG A 576 -10.59 18.97 52.18
CA ARG A 576 -9.51 18.23 51.51
C ARG A 576 -9.88 17.78 50.09
N VAL A 577 -11.06 18.18 49.59
CA VAL A 577 -11.51 18.00 48.20
C VAL A 577 -11.27 19.26 47.38
N ARG A 578 -10.85 19.11 46.12
CA ARG A 578 -10.56 20.23 45.22
C ARG A 578 -11.84 20.88 44.64
N ASN A 579 -11.74 22.15 44.26
CA ASN A 579 -12.77 22.81 43.45
C ASN A 579 -12.73 22.27 41.99
N PRO A 580 -13.88 22.13 41.30
CA PRO A 580 -15.25 22.44 41.74
C PRO A 580 -15.96 21.28 42.48
N ALA A 581 -15.34 20.11 42.62
CA ALA A 581 -15.97 18.92 43.18
C ALA A 581 -16.50 19.12 44.62
N VAL A 582 -15.79 19.89 45.45
CA VAL A 582 -16.26 20.24 46.80
C VAL A 582 -17.58 21.03 46.79
N GLN A 583 -17.80 21.90 45.81
CA GLN A 583 -19.04 22.68 45.69
C GLN A 583 -20.22 21.79 45.34
N LEU A 584 -20.00 20.87 44.40
CA LEU A 584 -21.00 19.87 44.01
C LEU A 584 -21.36 18.97 45.20
N LEU A 585 -20.35 18.47 45.93
CA LEU A 585 -20.56 17.62 47.09
C LEU A 585 -21.33 18.33 48.22
N LEU A 586 -21.02 19.60 48.50
CA LEU A 586 -21.75 20.41 49.49
C LEU A 586 -23.19 20.70 49.05
N ALA A 587 -23.41 21.02 47.77
CA ALA A 587 -24.75 21.26 47.25
C ALA A 587 -25.62 19.98 47.31
N GLU A 588 -25.05 18.83 46.98
CA GLU A 588 -25.75 17.54 47.09
C GLU A 588 -25.95 17.13 48.56
N ALA A 589 -25.03 17.46 49.47
CA ALA A 589 -25.21 17.26 50.91
C ALA A 589 -26.36 18.12 51.47
N GLU A 590 -26.41 19.40 51.12
CA GLU A 590 -27.51 20.32 51.45
C GLU A 590 -28.85 19.76 50.98
N ARG A 591 -28.93 19.41 49.69
CA ARG A 591 -30.11 18.81 49.09
C ARG A 591 -30.52 17.52 49.81
N THR A 592 -29.56 16.65 50.12
CA THR A 592 -29.79 15.35 50.76
C THR A 592 -30.34 15.50 52.17
N VAL A 593 -29.73 16.35 53.01
CA VAL A 593 -30.17 16.59 54.39
C VAL A 593 -31.56 17.23 54.41
N VAL A 594 -31.81 18.25 53.57
CA VAL A 594 -33.11 18.93 53.50
C VAL A 594 -34.21 17.99 53.00
N LEU A 595 -33.94 17.17 51.97
CA LEU A 595 -34.92 16.21 51.47
C LEU A 595 -35.29 15.16 52.51
N GLN A 596 -34.33 14.68 53.30
CA GLN A 596 -34.63 13.71 54.36
C GLN A 596 -35.37 14.33 55.53
N TYR A 597 -35.02 15.57 55.91
CA TYR A 597 -35.79 16.34 56.87
C TYR A 597 -37.27 16.46 56.44
N LEU A 598 -37.52 16.87 55.20
CA LEU A 598 -38.88 16.96 54.64
C LEU A 598 -39.57 15.60 54.59
N ARG A 599 -38.88 14.54 54.14
CA ARG A 599 -39.44 13.18 54.12
C ARG A 599 -39.84 12.71 55.51
N ALA A 600 -39.01 12.95 56.53
CA ALA A 600 -39.30 12.58 57.91
C ALA A 600 -40.58 13.27 58.40
N LEU A 601 -40.72 14.58 58.15
CA LEU A 601 -41.92 15.36 58.47
C LEU A 601 -43.19 14.85 57.79
N MET A 602 -43.08 14.42 56.53
CA MET A 602 -44.22 13.95 55.73
C MET A 602 -44.70 12.54 56.10
N GLN A 603 -44.03 11.82 57.00
CA GLN A 603 -44.44 10.48 57.44
C GLN A 603 -45.67 10.47 58.37
N GLY A 604 -46.25 11.63 58.71
CA GLY A 604 -47.52 11.71 59.46
C GLY A 604 -47.43 11.26 60.93
N ARG A 605 -46.22 11.22 61.52
CA ARG A 605 -45.98 10.72 62.89
C ARG A 605 -46.43 11.68 64.01
N LEU A 606 -46.85 12.89 63.65
CA LEU A 606 -47.29 13.93 64.59
C LEU A 606 -48.64 14.50 64.15
N VAL A 607 -49.61 14.54 65.07
CA VAL A 607 -50.94 15.15 64.86
C VAL A 607 -51.10 16.34 65.79
N CYS A 608 -51.17 17.55 65.23
CA CYS A 608 -51.42 18.78 65.98
C CYS A 608 -52.92 18.91 66.28
N ARG A 609 -53.31 18.83 67.56
CA ARG A 609 -54.72 18.81 68.00
C ARG A 609 -55.29 20.21 68.26
N GLY A 610 -54.43 21.20 68.52
CA GLY A 610 -54.81 22.57 68.87
C GLY A 610 -54.39 23.64 67.86
N ALA A 611 -54.89 24.87 68.01
CA ALA A 611 -54.37 26.03 67.27
C ALA A 611 -52.94 26.38 67.73
N ASP A 612 -52.66 26.28 69.03
CA ASP A 612 -51.34 26.58 69.60
C ASP A 612 -50.26 25.61 69.10
N GLU A 613 -50.54 24.29 69.09
CA GLU A 613 -49.61 23.29 68.53
C GLU A 613 -49.35 23.52 67.03
N ARG A 614 -50.34 24.03 66.27
CA ARG A 614 -50.16 24.38 64.85
C ARG A 614 -49.29 25.62 64.67
N ILE A 615 -49.46 26.64 65.50
CA ILE A 615 -48.61 27.84 65.50
C ILE A 615 -47.18 27.48 65.91
N GLN A 616 -47.02 26.66 66.96
CA GLN A 616 -45.72 26.18 67.43
C GLN A 616 -45.00 25.35 66.37
N ALA A 617 -45.70 24.45 65.67
CA ALA A 617 -45.14 23.69 64.56
C ALA A 617 -44.70 24.60 63.40
N ALA A 618 -45.50 25.61 63.05
CA ALA A 618 -45.14 26.57 62.00
C ALA A 618 -43.90 27.40 62.37
N GLN A 619 -43.79 27.86 63.62
CA GLN A 619 -42.61 28.55 64.13
C GLN A 619 -41.38 27.65 64.15
N ARG A 620 -41.52 26.39 64.59
CA ARG A 620 -40.42 25.43 64.61
C ARG A 620 -39.89 25.13 63.20
N LEU A 621 -40.77 24.94 62.22
CA LEU A 621 -40.39 24.77 60.81
C LEU A 621 -39.63 25.99 60.25
N GLN A 622 -40.05 27.20 60.59
CA GLN A 622 -39.34 28.43 60.17
C GLN A 622 -37.94 28.52 60.79
N ASN A 623 -37.84 28.22 62.09
CA ASN A 623 -36.55 28.20 62.80
C ASN A 623 -35.63 27.11 62.25
N ASP A 624 -36.16 25.92 61.97
CA ASP A 624 -35.41 24.81 61.39
C ASP A 624 -34.87 25.14 60.00
N ALA A 625 -35.71 25.76 59.16
CA ALA A 625 -35.30 26.22 57.84
C ALA A 625 -34.20 27.30 57.91
N ALA A 626 -34.25 28.20 58.89
CA ALA A 626 -33.20 29.19 59.11
C ALA A 626 -31.89 28.55 59.56
N GLN A 627 -31.94 27.63 60.54
CA GLN A 627 -30.76 26.90 61.02
C GLN A 627 -30.09 26.08 59.92
N LEU A 628 -30.85 25.33 59.12
CA LEU A 628 -30.30 24.57 57.99
C LEU A 628 -29.67 25.47 56.92
N ARG A 629 -30.25 26.65 56.66
CA ARG A 629 -29.65 27.63 55.75
C ARG A 629 -28.32 28.16 56.28
N GLU A 630 -28.27 28.55 57.54
CA GLU A 630 -27.05 29.06 58.18
C GLU A 630 -25.94 28.00 58.20
N LEU A 631 -26.29 26.74 58.50
CA LEU A 631 -25.38 25.60 58.46
C LEU A 631 -24.65 25.50 57.12
N PHE A 632 -25.40 25.39 56.01
CA PHE A 632 -24.80 25.16 54.70
C PHE A 632 -24.12 26.42 54.13
N LEU A 633 -24.57 27.62 54.50
CA LEU A 633 -23.84 28.86 54.22
C LEU A 633 -22.46 28.87 54.92
N GLY A 634 -22.42 28.46 56.20
CA GLY A 634 -21.17 28.35 56.97
C GLY A 634 -20.23 27.26 56.45
N LEU A 635 -20.76 26.10 56.06
CA LEU A 635 -19.99 25.00 55.46
C LEU A 635 -19.40 25.40 54.11
N ARG A 636 -20.17 26.08 53.25
CA ARG A 636 -19.63 26.64 51.99
C ARG A 636 -18.48 27.62 52.28
N GLY A 637 -18.63 28.52 53.24
CA GLY A 637 -17.56 29.45 53.60
C GLY A 637 -16.29 28.76 54.12
N SER A 638 -16.43 27.74 54.98
CA SER A 638 -15.30 27.07 55.62
C SER A 638 -14.57 26.05 54.74
N CYS A 639 -15.30 25.28 53.91
CA CYS A 639 -14.71 24.28 53.01
C CYS A 639 -14.11 24.89 51.73
N LEU A 640 -14.49 26.11 51.36
CA LEU A 640 -13.92 26.83 50.20
C LEU A 640 -12.59 27.54 50.53
N CYS A 641 -12.23 27.67 51.80
CA CYS A 641 -10.92 28.15 52.21
C CYS A 641 -9.88 27.02 52.06
N PRO A 642 -8.74 27.26 51.38
CA PRO A 642 -7.70 26.23 51.26
C PRO A 642 -7.20 25.81 52.65
N PRO A 643 -6.91 24.53 52.89
CA PRO A 643 -6.33 24.10 54.15
C PRO A 643 -4.96 24.77 54.31
N GLY A 644 -4.88 25.73 55.25
CA GLY A 644 -3.63 26.44 55.52
C GLY A 644 -2.53 25.46 55.99
N PRO A 645 -1.24 25.81 55.82
CA PRO A 645 -0.15 24.96 56.28
C PRO A 645 -0.30 24.75 57.79
N ALA A 646 -0.34 23.49 58.22
CA ALA A 646 -0.46 23.12 59.62
C ALA A 646 0.67 23.77 60.43
N ARG A 647 0.36 24.85 61.17
CA ARG A 647 1.23 25.36 62.23
C ARG A 647 1.16 24.38 63.40
N GLY A 648 1.97 23.33 63.33
CA GLY A 648 2.25 22.49 64.48
C GLY A 648 2.97 23.32 65.54
N CYS A 649 2.37 23.43 66.73
CA CYS A 649 3.09 23.80 67.94
C CYS A 649 4.18 22.76 68.17
N VAL A 650 5.44 23.14 67.92
CA VAL A 650 6.63 22.36 68.29
C VAL A 650 6.98 22.67 69.74
N PRO A 651 7.06 21.69 70.66
CA PRO A 651 7.95 21.77 71.79
C PRO A 651 9.31 21.21 71.38
N ARG A 652 10.33 21.95 71.80
CA ARG A 652 11.75 21.82 71.54
C ARG A 652 12.36 20.60 72.26
N ALA A 653 13.03 19.68 71.55
CA ALA A 653 14.17 18.89 72.05
C ALA A 653 14.97 18.21 70.91
N THR A 654 16.29 18.40 70.95
CA THR A 654 17.36 17.76 70.14
C THR A 654 18.09 16.69 70.97
N PRO A 655 19.06 15.90 70.44
CA PRO A 655 19.18 15.25 69.13
C PRO A 655 19.55 13.74 69.25
N GLY A 656 19.26 12.92 68.23
CA GLY A 656 19.71 11.52 68.17
C GLY A 656 19.79 10.98 66.74
N ARG A 657 21.03 10.89 66.22
CA ARG A 657 21.47 10.05 65.08
C ARG A 657 20.95 8.61 65.29
N THR A 658 20.49 7.81 64.33
CA THR A 658 20.97 7.34 63.00
C THR A 658 19.91 6.30 62.58
N GLN A 659 19.41 6.10 61.35
CA GLN A 659 20.03 5.51 60.16
C GLN A 659 18.86 5.23 59.19
N LEU A 660 19.00 5.58 57.91
CA LEU A 660 18.15 5.09 56.81
C LEU A 660 18.61 3.69 56.40
N PRO A 661 17.72 2.76 56.02
CA PRO A 661 17.99 1.83 54.94
C PRO A 661 17.24 2.28 53.69
N ALA A 662 18.01 2.49 52.63
CA ALA A 662 17.53 2.64 51.27
C ALA A 662 16.92 1.31 50.79
N GLY A 663 15.78 1.38 50.12
CA GLY A 663 15.14 0.27 49.44
C GLY A 663 14.25 0.78 48.31
N ARG A 664 14.85 1.18 47.19
CA ARG A 664 14.17 1.34 45.91
C ARG A 664 14.06 -0.04 45.25
N PRO A 665 12.90 -0.45 44.72
CA PRO A 665 12.87 -1.46 43.67
C PRO A 665 13.13 -0.78 42.33
N THR A 666 14.21 -1.22 41.69
CA THR A 666 14.57 -0.98 40.28
C THR A 666 13.44 -1.41 39.35
N ALA A 667 12.93 -0.47 38.55
CA ALA A 667 12.18 -0.76 37.34
C ALA A 667 13.13 -1.40 36.32
N LEU A 668 12.70 -2.52 35.74
CA LEU A 668 13.38 -3.21 34.66
C LEU A 668 13.35 -2.36 33.40
N SER A 669 14.54 -1.95 32.97
CA SER A 669 14.83 -1.40 31.66
C SER A 669 14.54 -2.44 30.58
N LEU A 670 13.66 -2.12 29.64
CA LEU A 670 13.75 -2.60 28.28
C LEU A 670 14.14 -1.40 27.41
N CYS A 671 14.97 -1.69 26.41
CA CYS A 671 15.61 -0.79 25.43
C CYS A 671 16.91 -0.11 25.90
N GLY A 672 18.01 -0.69 25.42
CA GLY A 672 19.29 -0.01 25.29
C GLY A 672 19.14 1.23 24.41
N SER A 673 19.72 2.32 24.87
CA SER A 673 19.82 3.58 24.16
C SER A 673 20.59 3.41 22.85
N PRO A 674 20.20 4.08 21.76
CA PRO A 674 21.16 4.40 20.70
C PRO A 674 22.09 5.48 21.25
N ARG A 675 23.37 5.15 21.35
CA ARG A 675 24.40 6.16 21.56
C ARG A 675 24.46 7.04 20.32
N THR A 676 24.30 8.33 20.56
CA THR A 676 24.68 9.40 19.63
C THR A 676 26.11 9.19 19.12
N LEU A 677 26.24 9.09 17.80
CA LEU A 677 27.27 9.72 16.96
C LEU A 677 26.81 9.69 15.50
#